data_AF-A0A932CSR7-F1
#
_entry.id   AF-A0A932CSR7-F1
#
_cell.length_a   1.000
_cell.length_b   1.000
_cell.length_c   1.000
_cell.angle_alpha   90.00
_cell.angle_beta   90.00
_cell.angle_gamma   90.00
#
_symmetry.space_group_name_H-M   'P 1'
#
loop_
_entity.id
_entity.type
_entity.pdbx_description
1 polymer ?
#
loop_
_entity_poly.entity_id
_entity_poly.type
_entity_poly.pdbx_seq_one_letter_code
_entity_poly.pdbx_strand_id
1 'polypeptide(L)'
;MRRGRARVDYGAPDMLLDDSGYAREVAMAADGDGRFALVWVRWCGEGERVRMRLLDASGAEPRWASEAVDVSEGRPRGVLCPAVAASSGRVLVAWTERGPRGLAVHAGFVGSRARTVGAGTEPSVAFDSGGRAWVAWRSHGGVRLRPLAGRGSGVPLSSDRGARRPRIVRHPGGEIVCVMERDAGIEVVRADQTGAVRARRTLGHGGVWHHAPDVAIDARGRIWVAWHANERASDGGVDLPKWVVCAALEGRRLAAFAPSVAMKDRDVAKAGIDQCLEFPVLVPHAGGAITVLARGSHCFYRQDLSAGGWSDLRPLGEIVWGCRGRRVAASAHLDGRIVVARREKQGVLIEALPAPADPDAPVVAPLAVAGQRTVRASRSVDRLRAGRHPILFGDLHQHSAHSDGTGTADERYRMARERYGDDFAALSDHESFLGKRTGPGEWSALEEVALRHDRPGRFATIFAYEWTASMFPGPGHKVVYLPRPGRTVLSRDDPGTKDGAGLLARVRSLGGLAFPHHVGWTGADVPSHDPRVQTCWELCSCHGCYEYPGNEPIAHRGALEGQFIRENLDRGLRFGLVASSDGHGLIFHHGISRKRDAFRTGLTAVLAPAIGRAQILAALRARRCYATSGAKIGLWWSADGHPMGSVVRTDGAVRLRARVLGTAAVTQVSVVTNGGVLHEAHRTDREISVDLTAEVPAARGWAYYYLRVVQEDGEMAWSSPIWAELGRRA
;
A
#
# COMPACT_ATOMS: atom_id res chain seq x y z
N MET A 1 -7.17 34.12 -11.97
CA MET A 1 -7.68 34.79 -10.74
C MET A 1 -7.43 33.89 -9.54
N ARG A 2 -6.48 34.26 -8.68
CA ARG A 2 -6.13 33.50 -7.45
C ARG A 2 -7.12 33.89 -6.34
N ARG A 3 -8.06 33.01 -6.01
CA ARG A 3 -8.82 33.14 -4.75
C ARG A 3 -7.88 32.77 -3.60
N GLY A 4 -7.58 33.74 -2.75
CA GLY A 4 -6.78 33.55 -1.54
C GLY A 4 -7.42 32.49 -0.65
N ARG A 5 -6.69 31.40 -0.39
CA ARG A 5 -7.00 30.50 0.72
C ARG A 5 -6.55 31.19 1.99
N ALA A 6 -7.50 31.47 2.88
CA ALA A 6 -7.19 31.89 4.25
C ALA A 6 -6.23 30.85 4.85
N ARG A 7 -5.02 31.30 5.17
CA ARG A 7 -4.07 30.53 5.98
C ARG A 7 -4.62 30.63 7.40
N VAL A 8 -5.34 29.61 7.86
CA VAL A 8 -5.68 29.50 9.29
C VAL A 8 -4.39 29.07 9.97
N ASP A 9 -3.79 30.02 10.68
CA ASP A 9 -2.61 29.83 11.50
C ASP A 9 -3.04 29.08 12.76
N TYR A 10 -2.59 27.83 12.92
CA TYR A 10 -2.82 27.04 14.12
C TYR A 10 -1.65 27.16 15.11
N GLY A 11 -0.80 28.18 14.97
CA GLY A 11 0.44 28.27 15.73
C GLY A 11 1.52 27.35 15.18
N ALA A 12 2.76 27.55 15.61
CA ALA A 12 3.84 26.63 15.33
C ALA A 12 3.56 25.28 16.02
N PRO A 13 3.98 24.14 15.45
CA PRO A 13 3.83 22.85 16.10
C PRO A 13 4.52 22.79 17.47
N ASP A 14 3.77 22.50 18.54
CA ASP A 14 4.25 22.69 19.91
C ASP A 14 5.12 21.55 20.48
N MET A 15 5.04 20.31 19.93
CA MET A 15 5.83 19.20 20.48
C MET A 15 6.00 17.98 19.56
N LEU A 16 7.22 17.41 19.56
CA LEU A 16 7.55 16.12 18.94
C LEU A 16 7.60 14.99 19.97
N LEU A 17 7.16 13.78 19.58
CA LEU A 17 7.34 12.57 20.41
C LEU A 17 8.79 12.13 20.52
N ASP A 18 9.52 12.25 19.42
CA ASP A 18 10.87 11.73 19.23
C ASP A 18 11.49 12.45 18.03
N ASP A 19 12.61 13.13 18.27
CA ASP A 19 13.32 13.90 17.25
C ASP A 19 14.19 13.02 16.33
N SER A 20 14.29 11.71 16.63
CA SER A 20 15.02 10.75 15.78
C SER A 20 14.36 10.50 14.42
N GLY A 21 13.15 11.00 14.18
CA GLY A 21 12.37 10.79 12.94
C GLY A 21 11.79 9.38 12.77
N TYR A 22 12.17 8.43 13.62
CA TYR A 22 11.70 7.04 13.54
C TYR A 22 10.38 6.78 14.27
N ALA A 23 9.90 7.70 15.12
CA ALA A 23 8.61 7.50 15.77
C ALA A 23 7.50 7.23 14.74
N ARG A 24 6.89 6.06 14.84
CA ARG A 24 5.87 5.58 13.90
C ARG A 24 4.74 4.88 14.62
N GLU A 25 3.58 4.84 13.96
CA GLU A 25 2.35 4.18 14.44
C GLU A 25 1.93 4.62 15.85
N VAL A 26 1.69 5.93 16.01
CA VAL A 26 1.19 6.48 17.29
C VAL A 26 -0.24 6.03 17.61
N ALA A 27 -0.50 5.74 18.87
CA ALA A 27 -1.84 5.58 19.44
C ALA A 27 -1.95 6.37 20.75
N MET A 28 -3.17 6.77 21.11
CA MET A 28 -3.45 7.64 22.26
C MET A 28 -4.71 7.16 22.97
N ALA A 29 -4.72 7.29 24.30
CA ALA A 29 -5.93 7.18 25.10
C ALA A 29 -5.94 8.26 26.17
N ALA A 30 -7.06 8.96 26.32
CA ALA A 30 -7.30 9.85 27.46
C ALA A 30 -7.58 9.02 28.72
N ASP A 31 -7.04 9.47 29.84
CA ASP A 31 -7.47 9.07 31.16
C ASP A 31 -8.51 10.06 31.69
N GLY A 32 -9.32 9.62 32.66
CA GLY A 32 -10.45 10.41 33.20
C GLY A 32 -10.04 11.68 33.95
N ASP A 33 -8.75 11.92 34.15
CA ASP A 33 -8.17 13.06 34.86
C ASP A 33 -7.59 14.14 33.93
N GLY A 34 -7.77 14.01 32.61
CA GLY A 34 -7.28 14.97 31.62
C GLY A 34 -5.86 14.68 31.11
N ARG A 35 -5.20 13.63 31.59
CA ARG A 35 -3.92 13.16 31.04
C ARG A 35 -4.14 12.18 29.89
N PHE A 36 -3.15 12.06 29.03
CA PHE A 36 -3.17 11.16 27.88
C PHE A 36 -1.99 10.20 27.92
N ALA A 37 -2.24 8.93 27.67
CA ALA A 37 -1.21 7.93 27.41
C ALA A 37 -0.94 7.87 25.90
N LEU A 38 0.26 8.24 25.48
CA LEU A 38 0.72 8.08 24.10
C LEU A 38 1.65 6.88 24.00
N VAL A 39 1.45 6.06 22.98
CA VAL A 39 2.31 4.92 22.65
C VAL A 39 2.74 4.98 21.19
N TRP A 40 3.98 4.60 20.91
CA TRP A 40 4.54 4.59 19.55
C TRP A 40 5.62 3.52 19.40
N VAL A 41 5.96 3.20 18.15
CA VAL A 41 7.11 2.35 17.82
C VAL A 41 8.33 3.24 17.61
N ARG A 42 9.46 2.85 18.22
CA ARG A 42 10.76 3.50 18.05
C ARG A 42 11.83 2.51 17.58
N TRP A 43 12.87 3.05 16.94
CA TRP A 43 14.12 2.33 16.70
C TRP A 43 15.02 2.43 17.93
N CYS A 44 15.80 1.38 18.17
CA CYS A 44 16.77 1.34 19.27
C CYS A 44 18.12 0.73 18.84
N GLY A 45 18.47 0.84 17.56
CA GLY A 45 19.77 0.40 17.02
C GLY A 45 19.75 -1.04 16.50
N GLU A 46 19.25 -1.98 17.30
CA GLU A 46 19.24 -3.42 16.96
C GLU A 46 17.86 -3.95 16.56
N GLY A 47 16.83 -3.10 16.63
CA GLY A 47 15.44 -3.45 16.35
C GLY A 47 14.49 -2.38 16.88
N GLU A 48 13.27 -2.79 17.18
CA GLU A 48 12.20 -1.89 17.55
C GLU A 48 11.64 -2.20 18.94
N ARG A 49 11.08 -1.17 19.56
CA ARG A 49 10.36 -1.24 20.82
C ARG A 49 9.10 -0.40 20.78
N VAL A 50 8.11 -0.78 21.58
CA VAL A 50 6.97 0.05 21.91
C VAL A 50 7.36 0.92 23.10
N ARG A 51 7.24 2.23 22.94
CA ARG A 51 7.49 3.22 23.98
C ARG A 51 6.19 3.93 24.36
N MET A 52 6.15 4.42 25.59
CA MET A 52 5.00 5.10 26.17
C MET A 52 5.45 6.35 26.92
N ARG A 53 4.60 7.40 26.90
CA ARG A 53 4.79 8.62 27.70
C ARG A 53 3.43 9.23 28.05
N LEU A 54 3.34 9.82 29.23
CA LEU A 54 2.16 10.58 29.66
C LEU A 54 2.27 12.04 29.25
N LEU A 55 1.17 12.56 28.72
CA LEU A 55 0.98 13.94 28.33
C LEU A 55 -0.09 14.58 29.23
N ASP A 56 0.17 15.78 29.72
CA ASP A 56 -0.82 16.65 30.35
C ASP A 56 -1.19 17.76 29.37
N ALA A 57 -2.47 17.86 29.03
CA ALA A 57 -3.00 18.90 28.14
C ALA A 57 -3.99 19.83 28.85
N SER A 58 -3.94 19.90 30.19
CA SER A 58 -4.78 20.81 30.99
C SER A 58 -4.48 22.30 30.74
N GLY A 59 -3.23 22.62 30.42
CA GLY A 59 -2.80 23.97 30.05
C GLY A 59 -3.14 24.35 28.61
N ALA A 60 -2.89 25.62 28.24
CA ALA A 60 -3.01 26.09 26.86
C ALA A 60 -2.15 25.24 25.92
N GLU A 61 -0.91 24.93 26.34
CA GLU A 61 0.04 24.10 25.62
C GLU A 61 0.19 22.70 26.27
N PRO A 62 0.14 21.60 25.49
CA PRO A 62 0.42 20.26 26.00
C PRO A 62 1.85 20.12 26.51
N ARG A 63 2.05 19.41 27.63
CA ARG A 63 3.36 19.18 28.24
C ARG A 63 3.55 17.73 28.66
N TRP A 64 4.80 17.26 28.63
CA TRP A 64 5.13 15.94 29.11
C TRP A 64 4.96 15.82 30.63
N ALA A 65 4.15 14.86 31.06
CA ALA A 65 3.85 14.60 32.48
C ALA A 65 4.66 13.43 33.06
N SER A 66 5.42 12.73 32.22
CA SER A 66 6.31 11.64 32.65
C SER A 66 7.55 11.55 31.77
N GLU A 67 8.54 10.82 32.27
CA GLU A 67 9.58 10.25 31.41
C GLU A 67 9.01 9.19 30.47
N ALA A 68 9.70 8.97 29.36
CA ALA A 68 9.30 7.99 28.36
C ALA A 68 9.83 6.59 28.71
N VAL A 69 8.93 5.61 28.81
CA VAL A 69 9.25 4.22 29.22
C VAL A 69 9.04 3.23 28.08
N ASP A 70 9.95 2.29 27.90
CA ASP A 70 9.76 1.17 26.97
C ASP A 70 8.83 0.13 27.61
N VAL A 71 7.71 -0.19 26.96
CA VAL A 71 6.71 -1.13 27.47
C VAL A 71 6.87 -2.53 26.88
N SER A 72 7.52 -2.64 25.72
CA SER A 72 7.93 -3.94 25.18
C SER A 72 9.28 -4.36 25.81
N GLU A 73 9.25 -5.48 26.52
CA GLU A 73 10.39 -6.04 27.24
C GLU A 73 11.34 -6.89 26.36
N GLY A 74 12.51 -7.22 26.90
CA GLY A 74 13.45 -8.16 26.27
C GLY A 74 14.35 -7.50 25.23
N ARG A 75 14.93 -8.31 24.33
CA ARG A 75 15.75 -7.81 23.21
C ARG A 75 14.86 -7.12 22.18
N PRO A 76 15.33 -6.02 21.55
CA PRO A 76 14.62 -5.37 20.45
C PRO A 76 14.18 -6.36 19.38
N ARG A 77 12.95 -6.21 18.88
CA ARG A 77 12.33 -7.10 17.89
C ARG A 77 11.55 -6.29 16.87
N GLY A 78 10.98 -6.94 15.86
CA GLY A 78 9.99 -6.29 15.00
C GLY A 78 8.67 -6.14 15.77
N VAL A 79 8.31 -4.90 16.11
CA VAL A 79 7.02 -4.58 16.76
C VAL A 79 6.22 -3.63 15.89
N LEU A 80 4.89 -3.72 15.99
CA LEU A 80 3.97 -2.92 15.19
C LEU A 80 2.56 -2.87 15.81
N CYS A 81 1.75 -1.96 15.28
CA CYS A 81 0.35 -1.76 15.63
C CYS A 81 0.14 -1.65 17.16
N PRO A 82 0.84 -0.72 17.84
CA PRO A 82 0.56 -0.50 19.25
C PRO A 82 -0.87 0.04 19.42
N ALA A 83 -1.51 -0.36 20.51
CA ALA A 83 -2.83 0.07 20.93
C ALA A 83 -2.79 0.37 22.42
N VAL A 84 -3.54 1.39 22.85
CA VAL A 84 -3.56 1.84 24.24
C VAL A 84 -4.99 2.12 24.69
N ALA A 85 -5.26 1.84 25.96
CA ALA A 85 -6.45 2.28 26.67
C ALA A 85 -6.02 2.76 28.06
N ALA A 86 -6.66 3.80 28.58
CA ALA A 86 -6.43 4.32 29.92
C ALA A 86 -7.76 4.38 30.69
N SER A 87 -7.72 4.11 31.98
CA SER A 87 -8.84 4.28 32.89
C SER A 87 -8.36 4.34 34.34
N SER A 88 -8.64 5.44 35.03
CA SER A 88 -8.41 5.60 36.46
C SER A 88 -6.95 5.35 36.84
N GLY A 89 -6.02 6.00 36.14
CA GLY A 89 -4.57 5.86 36.33
C GLY A 89 -3.96 4.57 35.80
N ARG A 90 -4.77 3.62 35.31
CA ARG A 90 -4.28 2.36 34.73
C ARG A 90 -4.16 2.48 33.22
N VAL A 91 -2.95 2.28 32.71
CA VAL A 91 -2.68 2.26 31.26
C VAL A 91 -2.46 0.83 30.80
N LEU A 92 -3.29 0.38 29.87
CA LEU A 92 -3.19 -0.89 29.17
C LEU A 92 -2.56 -0.66 27.80
N VAL A 93 -1.49 -1.38 27.49
CA VAL A 93 -0.86 -1.35 26.16
C VAL A 93 -0.88 -2.74 25.55
N ALA A 94 -1.17 -2.80 24.25
CA ALA A 94 -1.03 -4.00 23.44
C ALA A 94 -0.27 -3.71 22.16
N TRP A 95 0.42 -4.71 21.62
CA TRP A 95 1.15 -4.59 20.36
C TRP A 95 1.26 -5.94 19.65
N THR A 96 1.62 -5.90 18.38
CA THR A 96 2.03 -7.09 17.64
C THR A 96 3.54 -7.18 17.68
N GLU A 97 4.08 -8.39 17.85
CA GLU A 97 5.51 -8.67 17.86
C GLU A 97 5.83 -9.87 16.95
N ARG A 98 6.95 -9.79 16.24
CA ARG A 98 7.53 -10.90 15.49
C ARG A 98 8.25 -11.86 16.42
N GLY A 99 7.67 -13.05 16.60
CA GLY A 99 8.29 -14.18 17.29
C GLY A 99 8.82 -15.26 16.34
N PRO A 100 9.44 -16.32 16.89
CA PRO A 100 9.97 -17.45 16.10
C PRO A 100 8.92 -18.22 15.31
N ARG A 101 7.67 -18.20 15.79
CA ARG A 101 6.52 -18.93 15.21
C ARG A 101 5.61 -18.03 14.37
N GLY A 102 6.04 -16.81 14.06
CA GLY A 102 5.25 -15.79 13.36
C GLY A 102 4.85 -14.64 14.28
N LEU A 103 3.83 -13.88 13.85
CA LEU A 103 3.34 -12.70 14.56
C LEU A 103 2.41 -13.09 15.72
N ALA A 104 2.61 -12.45 16.87
CA ALA A 104 1.78 -12.62 18.05
C ALA A 104 1.40 -11.28 18.67
N VAL A 105 0.23 -11.25 19.30
CA VAL A 105 -0.22 -10.09 20.08
C VAL A 105 0.23 -10.24 21.52
N HIS A 106 0.76 -9.17 22.08
CA HIS A 106 1.16 -9.03 23.47
C HIS A 106 0.35 -7.90 24.10
N ALA A 107 0.03 -8.03 25.39
CA ALA A 107 -0.64 -6.97 26.14
C ALA A 107 -0.29 -7.01 27.63
N GLY A 108 -0.22 -5.84 28.25
CA GLY A 108 0.12 -5.66 29.66
C GLY A 108 -0.24 -4.28 30.18
N PHE A 109 -0.32 -4.15 31.49
CA PHE A 109 -0.40 -2.82 32.12
C PHE A 109 1.00 -2.21 32.18
N VAL A 110 1.10 -0.90 31.99
CA VAL A 110 2.37 -0.18 32.19
C VAL A 110 2.87 -0.42 33.62
N GLY A 111 4.16 -0.74 33.77
CA GLY A 111 4.77 -1.13 35.05
C GLY A 111 4.54 -2.60 35.44
N SER A 112 3.86 -3.39 34.62
CA SER A 112 3.66 -4.83 34.82
C SER A 112 4.14 -5.65 33.63
N ARG A 113 4.49 -6.91 33.87
CA ARG A 113 4.94 -7.80 32.81
C ARG A 113 3.85 -8.07 31.78
N ALA A 114 4.15 -7.79 30.51
CA ALA A 114 3.23 -8.11 29.42
C ALA A 114 3.18 -9.62 29.14
N ARG A 115 2.04 -10.09 28.64
CA ARG A 115 1.83 -11.49 28.26
C ARG A 115 1.39 -11.63 26.81
N THR A 116 1.72 -12.77 26.22
CA THR A 116 1.18 -13.14 24.90
C THR A 116 -0.32 -13.38 25.00
N VAL A 117 -1.07 -12.64 24.19
CA VAL A 117 -2.53 -12.75 24.08
C VAL A 117 -2.90 -13.92 23.18
N GLY A 118 -2.23 -14.05 22.04
CA GLY A 118 -2.43 -15.11 21.05
C GLY A 118 -1.66 -14.83 19.75
N ALA A 119 -1.60 -15.83 18.86
CA ALA A 119 -1.06 -15.63 17.51
C ALA A 119 -1.99 -14.71 16.70
N GLY A 120 -1.41 -13.78 15.94
CA GLY A 120 -2.17 -12.78 15.22
C GLY A 120 -1.55 -11.38 15.21
N THR A 121 -2.35 -10.41 14.74
CA THR A 121 -1.94 -9.02 14.53
C THR A 121 -3.06 -8.03 14.85
N GLU A 122 -2.75 -6.74 14.74
CA GLU A 122 -3.71 -5.61 14.77
C GLU A 122 -4.57 -5.60 16.05
N PRO A 123 -3.95 -5.54 17.25
CA PRO A 123 -4.71 -5.51 18.50
C PRO A 123 -5.52 -4.21 18.66
N SER A 124 -6.60 -4.31 19.42
CA SER A 124 -7.35 -3.18 19.96
C SER A 124 -7.74 -3.49 21.40
N VAL A 125 -7.69 -2.48 22.26
CA VAL A 125 -7.86 -2.62 23.71
C VAL A 125 -8.88 -1.63 24.24
N ALA A 126 -9.62 -2.04 25.27
CA ALA A 126 -10.59 -1.19 25.98
C ALA A 126 -10.77 -1.70 27.42
N PHE A 127 -11.27 -0.83 28.30
CA PHE A 127 -11.80 -1.22 29.61
C PHE A 127 -13.32 -1.34 29.56
N ASP A 128 -13.90 -2.33 30.24
CA ASP A 128 -15.35 -2.36 30.45
C ASP A 128 -15.79 -1.47 31.63
N SER A 129 -17.08 -1.44 31.94
CA SER A 129 -17.64 -0.64 33.04
C SER A 129 -17.15 -1.09 34.43
N GLY A 130 -16.71 -2.34 34.58
CA GLY A 130 -16.12 -2.87 35.81
C GLY A 130 -14.61 -2.67 35.89
N GLY A 131 -13.99 -1.93 34.97
CA GLY A 131 -12.54 -1.72 34.93
C GLY A 131 -11.74 -2.95 34.49
N ARG A 132 -12.39 -3.95 33.87
CA ARG A 132 -11.73 -5.12 33.30
C ARG A 132 -11.15 -4.77 31.94
N ALA A 133 -9.90 -5.14 31.73
CA ALA A 133 -9.20 -4.96 30.46
C ALA A 133 -9.63 -6.02 29.43
N TRP A 134 -9.94 -5.58 28.22
CA TRP A 134 -10.28 -6.41 27.06
C TRP A 134 -9.28 -6.23 25.94
N VAL A 135 -9.03 -7.32 25.20
CA VAL A 135 -8.18 -7.31 24.01
C VAL A 135 -8.93 -7.99 22.87
N ALA A 136 -9.09 -7.27 21.76
CA ALA A 136 -9.49 -7.84 20.47
C ALA A 136 -8.29 -7.88 19.54
N TRP A 137 -8.19 -8.92 18.71
CA TRP A 137 -7.12 -9.02 17.72
C TRP A 137 -7.53 -9.86 16.53
N ARG A 138 -6.83 -9.69 15.41
CA ARG A 138 -6.97 -10.57 14.26
C ARG A 138 -6.15 -11.83 14.49
N SER A 139 -6.79 -12.99 14.42
CA SER A 139 -6.15 -14.32 14.38
C SER A 139 -6.19 -14.91 12.97
N HIS A 140 -5.59 -16.09 12.78
CA HIS A 140 -5.74 -16.85 11.52
C HIS A 140 -7.19 -17.23 11.21
N GLY A 141 -8.04 -17.38 12.24
CA GLY A 141 -9.45 -17.73 12.10
C GLY A 141 -10.43 -16.55 12.13
N GLY A 142 -9.96 -15.33 11.84
CA GLY A 142 -10.75 -14.09 11.96
C GLY A 142 -10.50 -13.36 13.28
N VAL A 143 -11.39 -12.44 13.65
CA VAL A 143 -11.26 -11.60 14.86
C VAL A 143 -11.65 -12.37 16.12
N ARG A 144 -10.83 -12.22 17.17
CA ARG A 144 -11.06 -12.79 18.50
C ARG A 144 -11.11 -11.71 19.58
N LEU A 145 -11.84 -12.00 20.65
CA LEU A 145 -11.98 -11.14 21.83
C LEU A 145 -11.78 -11.95 23.10
N ARG A 146 -11.09 -11.38 24.10
CA ARG A 146 -11.08 -11.93 25.46
C ARG A 146 -10.74 -10.87 26.50
N PRO A 147 -11.15 -11.07 27.77
CA PRO A 147 -10.57 -10.31 28.86
C PRO A 147 -9.09 -10.66 28.99
N LEU A 148 -8.27 -9.66 29.30
CA LEU A 148 -6.82 -9.83 29.44
C LEU A 148 -6.51 -10.93 30.48
N ALA A 149 -7.19 -10.89 31.63
CA ALA A 149 -7.08 -11.87 32.72
C ALA A 149 -7.52 -13.30 32.35
N GLY A 150 -8.31 -13.47 31.29
CA GLY A 150 -8.80 -14.78 30.86
C GLY A 150 -7.68 -15.72 30.39
N ARG A 151 -7.95 -17.03 30.46
CA ARG A 151 -7.12 -18.09 29.83
C ARG A 151 -7.78 -18.55 28.53
N GLY A 152 -7.00 -19.21 27.68
CA GLY A 152 -7.49 -19.79 26.42
C GLY A 152 -7.39 -18.86 25.21
N SER A 153 -8.02 -19.28 24.12
CA SER A 153 -7.76 -18.74 22.78
C SER A 153 -8.64 -17.55 22.38
N GLY A 154 -9.55 -17.11 23.27
CA GLY A 154 -10.54 -16.05 23.02
C GLY A 154 -11.77 -16.50 22.23
N VAL A 155 -12.85 -15.72 22.34
CA VAL A 155 -14.12 -15.98 21.66
C VAL A 155 -14.05 -15.39 20.24
N PRO A 156 -14.45 -16.14 19.18
CA PRO A 156 -14.55 -15.59 17.84
C PRO A 156 -15.70 -14.58 17.74
N LEU A 157 -15.42 -13.39 17.21
CA LEU A 157 -16.46 -12.35 17.05
C LEU A 157 -17.13 -12.37 15.67
N SER A 158 -16.48 -12.95 14.67
CA SER A 158 -17.02 -13.09 13.31
C SER A 158 -16.98 -14.54 12.86
N SER A 159 -17.96 -14.91 12.04
CA SER A 159 -17.93 -16.18 11.28
C SER A 159 -17.04 -16.08 10.05
N ASP A 160 -16.68 -14.86 9.64
CA ASP A 160 -15.79 -14.60 8.51
C ASP A 160 -14.33 -14.73 8.92
N ARG A 161 -13.65 -15.73 8.34
CA ARG A 161 -12.23 -15.96 8.59
C ARG A 161 -11.34 -14.85 8.00
N GLY A 162 -11.85 -14.06 7.06
CA GLY A 162 -11.19 -12.88 6.50
C GLY A 162 -11.35 -11.61 7.34
N ALA A 163 -12.12 -11.67 8.45
CA ALA A 163 -12.33 -10.54 9.33
C ALA A 163 -11.02 -10.03 9.94
N ARG A 164 -10.84 -8.70 9.95
CA ARG A 164 -9.56 -8.04 10.29
C ARG A 164 -9.75 -6.63 10.84
N ARG A 165 -8.65 -6.03 11.32
CA ARG A 165 -8.62 -4.67 11.89
C ARG A 165 -9.72 -4.39 12.91
N PRO A 166 -9.80 -5.20 13.99
CA PRO A 166 -10.77 -4.92 15.02
C PRO A 166 -10.51 -3.55 15.67
N ARG A 167 -11.58 -2.86 16.02
CA ARG A 167 -11.60 -1.76 17.00
C ARG A 167 -12.63 -2.05 18.05
N ILE A 168 -12.26 -1.89 19.31
CA ILE A 168 -13.18 -2.08 20.43
C ILE A 168 -13.34 -0.80 21.24
N VAL A 169 -14.57 -0.57 21.71
CA VAL A 169 -14.91 0.54 22.61
C VAL A 169 -15.92 0.06 23.65
N ARG A 170 -15.91 0.70 24.81
CA ARG A 170 -16.87 0.46 25.89
C ARG A 170 -18.21 1.12 25.58
N HIS A 171 -19.29 0.36 25.65
CA HIS A 171 -20.64 0.92 25.67
C HIS A 171 -21.10 1.20 27.11
N PRO A 172 -21.80 2.32 27.40
CA PRO A 172 -22.31 2.64 28.75
C PRO A 172 -23.18 1.54 29.38
N GLY A 173 -23.90 0.79 28.55
CA GLY A 173 -24.67 -0.40 28.96
C GLY A 173 -23.84 -1.62 29.42
N GLY A 174 -22.52 -1.51 29.55
CA GLY A 174 -21.63 -2.55 30.08
C GLY A 174 -21.13 -3.58 29.06
N GLU A 175 -21.50 -3.42 27.79
CA GLU A 175 -21.07 -4.27 26.67
C GLU A 175 -19.80 -3.73 26.00
N ILE A 176 -19.04 -4.61 25.38
CA ILE A 176 -17.96 -4.25 24.46
C ILE A 176 -18.53 -4.20 23.05
N VAL A 177 -18.37 -3.06 22.37
CA VAL A 177 -18.65 -2.94 20.95
C VAL A 177 -17.37 -3.21 20.19
N CYS A 178 -17.45 -4.07 19.18
CA CYS A 178 -16.35 -4.32 18.26
C CYS A 178 -16.79 -4.02 16.83
N VAL A 179 -15.98 -3.24 16.09
CA VAL A 179 -16.11 -3.09 14.64
C VAL A 179 -14.94 -3.74 13.94
N MET A 180 -15.18 -4.34 12.77
CA MET A 180 -14.15 -5.01 11.99
C MET A 180 -14.45 -4.99 10.50
N GLU A 181 -13.39 -5.04 9.69
CA GLU A 181 -13.52 -5.24 8.24
C GLU A 181 -13.94 -6.67 7.94
N ARG A 182 -14.79 -6.83 6.93
CA ARG A 182 -15.13 -8.08 6.26
C ARG A 182 -15.07 -7.88 4.74
N ASP A 183 -15.09 -8.97 3.99
CA ASP A 183 -15.08 -8.86 2.53
C ASP A 183 -16.36 -8.22 1.98
N ALA A 184 -17.46 -8.32 2.71
CA ALA A 184 -18.78 -7.80 2.35
C ALA A 184 -19.14 -6.42 2.97
N GLY A 185 -18.29 -5.82 3.80
CA GLY A 185 -18.62 -4.59 4.53
C GLY A 185 -17.89 -4.43 5.86
N ILE A 186 -18.43 -3.58 6.73
CA ILE A 186 -18.00 -3.42 8.12
C ILE A 186 -18.98 -4.14 9.03
N GLU A 187 -18.49 -5.06 9.87
CA GLU A 187 -19.32 -5.74 10.86
C GLU A 187 -19.17 -5.08 12.23
N VAL A 188 -20.31 -4.74 12.83
CA VAL A 188 -20.46 -4.21 14.18
C VAL A 188 -21.03 -5.31 15.06
N VAL A 189 -20.38 -5.60 16.18
CA VAL A 189 -20.74 -6.65 17.14
C VAL A 189 -20.86 -6.04 18.53
N ARG A 190 -21.93 -6.39 19.26
CA ARG A 190 -22.03 -6.16 20.71
C ARG A 190 -21.74 -7.46 21.43
N ALA A 191 -20.72 -7.47 22.27
CA ALA A 191 -20.36 -8.59 23.12
C ALA A 191 -20.60 -8.23 24.59
N ASP A 192 -21.16 -9.17 25.35
CA ASP A 192 -21.34 -8.98 26.78
C ASP A 192 -20.04 -9.18 27.58
N GLN A 193 -20.15 -9.13 28.91
CA GLN A 193 -19.02 -9.30 29.84
C GLN A 193 -18.38 -10.70 29.84
N THR A 194 -19.01 -11.69 29.19
CA THR A 194 -18.46 -13.03 28.96
C THR A 194 -17.76 -13.13 27.59
N GLY A 195 -17.95 -12.13 26.72
CA GLY A 195 -17.51 -12.13 25.34
C GLY A 195 -18.53 -12.73 24.38
N ALA A 196 -19.71 -13.12 24.85
CA ALA A 196 -20.77 -13.69 24.02
C ALA A 196 -21.40 -12.60 23.15
N VAL A 197 -21.54 -12.89 21.86
CA VAL A 197 -22.15 -11.97 20.89
C VAL A 197 -23.66 -11.87 21.14
N ARG A 198 -24.14 -10.66 21.45
CA ARG A 198 -25.56 -10.37 21.71
C ARG A 198 -26.29 -9.75 20.53
N ALA A 199 -25.59 -8.99 19.72
CA ALA A 199 -26.13 -8.41 18.49
C ALA A 199 -25.02 -8.24 17.45
N ARG A 200 -25.41 -8.26 16.18
CA ARG A 200 -24.52 -7.94 15.06
C ARG A 200 -25.24 -7.15 13.98
N ARG A 201 -24.50 -6.32 13.25
CA ARG A 201 -24.97 -5.59 12.08
C ARG A 201 -23.83 -5.48 11.07
N THR A 202 -24.14 -5.66 9.79
CA THR A 202 -23.21 -5.33 8.70
C THR A 202 -23.61 -3.99 8.10
N LEU A 203 -22.63 -3.14 7.89
CA LEU A 203 -22.71 -1.83 7.23
C LEU A 203 -21.96 -1.90 5.89
N GLY A 204 -22.38 -1.07 4.94
CA GLY A 204 -21.89 -1.13 3.56
C GLY A 204 -22.55 -2.25 2.76
N HIS A 205 -22.03 -2.49 1.55
CA HIS A 205 -22.54 -3.51 0.65
C HIS A 205 -21.41 -4.21 -0.10
N GLY A 206 -21.67 -5.42 -0.59
CA GLY A 206 -20.82 -6.03 -1.61
C GLY A 206 -20.83 -5.16 -2.87
N GLY A 207 -19.72 -5.07 -3.59
CA GLY A 207 -19.63 -4.19 -4.78
C GLY A 207 -18.44 -3.26 -4.73
N VAL A 208 -18.06 -2.85 -3.53
CA VAL A 208 -16.98 -1.90 -3.23
C VAL A 208 -16.15 -2.41 -2.06
N TRP A 209 -15.00 -1.79 -1.81
CA TRP A 209 -14.16 -2.19 -0.69
C TRP A 209 -14.30 -1.21 0.47
N HIS A 210 -14.56 -1.78 1.65
CA HIS A 210 -14.72 -1.07 2.91
C HIS A 210 -13.54 -1.36 3.83
N HIS A 211 -12.87 -0.32 4.29
CA HIS A 211 -11.57 -0.45 4.96
C HIS A 211 -11.37 0.58 6.08
N ALA A 212 -10.45 0.23 6.98
CA ALA A 212 -10.00 0.95 8.15
C ALA A 212 -11.14 1.51 9.02
N PRO A 213 -12.01 0.64 9.58
CA PRO A 213 -13.07 1.11 10.44
C PRO A 213 -12.53 1.66 11.76
N ASP A 214 -13.22 2.66 12.28
CA ASP A 214 -13.08 3.18 13.63
C ASP A 214 -14.45 3.30 14.30
N VAL A 215 -14.46 3.30 15.64
CA VAL A 215 -15.69 3.30 16.43
C VAL A 215 -15.57 4.20 17.65
N ALA A 216 -16.61 4.98 17.90
CA ALA A 216 -16.75 5.82 19.08
C ALA A 216 -18.17 5.70 19.65
N ILE A 217 -18.33 6.02 20.94
CA ILE A 217 -19.64 6.12 21.58
C ILE A 217 -19.86 7.58 21.98
N ASP A 218 -20.99 8.15 21.59
CA ASP A 218 -21.34 9.52 21.99
C ASP A 218 -21.96 9.58 23.39
N ALA A 219 -22.17 10.80 23.91
CA ALA A 219 -22.75 11.02 25.23
C ALA A 219 -24.16 10.44 25.42
N ARG A 220 -24.88 10.17 24.31
CA ARG A 220 -26.22 9.55 24.32
C ARG A 220 -26.16 8.03 24.24
N GLY A 221 -24.97 7.44 24.20
CA GLY A 221 -24.76 6.00 24.05
C GLY A 221 -24.93 5.50 22.61
N ARG A 222 -25.00 6.38 21.61
CA ARG A 222 -25.07 5.96 20.21
C ARG A 222 -23.70 5.49 19.74
N ILE A 223 -23.68 4.42 18.97
CA ILE A 223 -22.45 3.84 18.40
C ILE A 223 -22.19 4.53 17.07
N TRP A 224 -21.12 5.29 16.96
CA TRP A 224 -20.64 5.86 15.70
C TRP A 224 -19.58 4.98 15.09
N VAL A 225 -19.72 4.68 13.80
CA VAL A 225 -18.77 3.89 13.02
C VAL A 225 -18.39 4.67 11.78
N ALA A 226 -17.09 4.81 11.52
CA ALA A 226 -16.57 5.40 10.31
C ALA A 226 -15.58 4.46 9.62
N TRP A 227 -15.57 4.45 8.30
CA TRP A 227 -14.62 3.68 7.47
C TRP A 227 -14.39 4.44 6.17
N HIS A 228 -13.38 4.07 5.37
CA HIS A 228 -13.29 4.57 4.00
C HIS A 228 -13.82 3.54 3.00
N ALA A 229 -14.41 4.05 1.92
CA ALA A 229 -14.86 3.24 0.79
C ALA A 229 -14.45 3.89 -0.53
N ASN A 230 -14.16 3.06 -1.53
CA ASN A 230 -13.79 3.48 -2.87
C ASN A 230 -14.96 3.34 -3.85
N GLU A 231 -16.13 3.85 -3.46
CA GLU A 231 -17.33 3.83 -4.27
C GLU A 231 -17.36 5.00 -5.26
N ARG A 232 -17.53 4.67 -6.54
CA ARG A 232 -17.72 5.62 -7.64
C ARG A 232 -19.14 6.18 -7.56
N ALA A 233 -19.26 7.50 -7.46
CA ALA A 233 -20.54 8.18 -7.31
C ALA A 233 -21.51 7.97 -8.49
N SER A 234 -21.01 7.73 -9.70
CA SER A 234 -21.85 7.63 -10.91
C SER A 234 -22.59 6.30 -11.06
N ASP A 235 -22.03 5.19 -10.58
CA ASP A 235 -22.57 3.83 -10.83
C ASP A 235 -22.52 2.90 -9.60
N GLY A 236 -21.99 3.37 -8.47
CA GLY A 236 -21.78 2.59 -7.24
C GLY A 236 -20.72 1.49 -7.40
N GLY A 237 -19.86 1.57 -8.42
CA GLY A 237 -18.76 0.65 -8.68
C GLY A 237 -17.46 1.02 -7.94
N VAL A 238 -16.39 0.28 -8.19
CA VAL A 238 -15.07 0.50 -7.56
C VAL A 238 -14.28 1.61 -8.26
N ASP A 239 -13.85 2.64 -7.54
CA ASP A 239 -12.92 3.67 -8.03
C ASP A 239 -11.53 3.61 -7.36
N LEU A 240 -10.61 4.49 -7.74
CA LEU A 240 -9.33 4.69 -7.04
C LEU A 240 -9.45 5.64 -5.83
N PRO A 241 -10.09 6.82 -5.97
CA PRO A 241 -10.30 7.71 -4.84
C PRO A 241 -11.23 7.06 -3.83
N LYS A 242 -10.99 7.35 -2.56
CA LYS A 242 -11.77 6.81 -1.44
C LYS A 242 -12.07 7.91 -0.46
N TRP A 243 -13.23 7.77 0.16
CA TRP A 243 -13.76 8.76 1.06
C TRP A 243 -14.34 8.12 2.31
N VAL A 244 -14.36 8.88 3.39
CA VAL A 244 -14.96 8.46 4.65
C VAL A 244 -16.46 8.32 4.50
N VAL A 245 -17.01 7.27 5.10
CA VAL A 245 -18.42 6.99 5.28
C VAL A 245 -18.67 6.84 6.77
N CYS A 246 -19.75 7.43 7.28
CA CYS A 246 -20.14 7.37 8.68
C CYS A 246 -21.54 6.76 8.84
N ALA A 247 -21.73 5.99 9.90
CA ALA A 247 -23.03 5.51 10.32
C ALA A 247 -23.16 5.58 11.85
N ALA A 248 -24.37 5.83 12.33
CA ALA A 248 -24.75 5.72 13.73
C ALA A 248 -25.59 4.46 13.94
N LEU A 249 -25.43 3.80 15.09
CA LEU A 249 -26.26 2.66 15.49
C LEU A 249 -26.85 2.87 16.87
N GLU A 250 -28.13 2.52 17.00
CA GLU A 250 -28.90 2.70 18.22
C GLU A 250 -29.66 1.44 18.62
N GLY A 251 -29.94 1.33 19.92
CA GLY A 251 -30.74 0.28 20.51
C GLY A 251 -30.10 -1.12 20.51
N ARG A 252 -30.77 -2.06 21.17
CA ARG A 252 -30.28 -3.44 21.32
C ARG A 252 -30.13 -4.20 20.01
N ARG A 253 -30.91 -3.83 18.98
CA ARG A 253 -30.91 -4.47 17.66
C ARG A 253 -29.98 -3.80 16.64
N LEU A 254 -29.19 -2.81 17.04
CA LEU A 254 -28.29 -2.08 16.14
C LEU A 254 -29.02 -1.51 14.91
N ALA A 255 -30.09 -0.74 15.15
CA ALA A 255 -30.74 0.01 14.08
C ALA A 255 -29.74 1.02 13.52
N ALA A 256 -29.55 1.04 12.20
CA ALA A 256 -28.50 1.82 11.55
C ALA A 256 -29.06 3.09 10.92
N PHE A 257 -28.32 4.18 11.07
CA PHE A 257 -28.65 5.51 10.57
C PHE A 257 -27.43 6.12 9.88
N ALA A 258 -27.67 7.00 8.91
CA ALA A 258 -26.66 7.87 8.32
C ALA A 258 -26.83 9.29 8.88
N PRO A 259 -25.77 10.13 8.87
CA PRO A 259 -25.95 11.58 8.97
C PRO A 259 -27.03 12.04 7.99
N SER A 260 -27.95 12.91 8.42
CA SER A 260 -29.06 13.38 7.58
C SER A 260 -28.60 14.25 6.41
N VAL A 261 -27.39 14.80 6.50
CA VAL A 261 -26.74 15.61 5.48
C VAL A 261 -25.48 14.93 4.96
N ALA A 262 -25.25 15.04 3.65
CA ALA A 262 -24.05 14.51 3.01
C ALA A 262 -22.79 15.23 3.50
N MET A 263 -21.69 14.48 3.58
CA MET A 263 -20.37 15.03 3.93
C MET A 263 -19.96 16.10 2.92
N LYS A 264 -19.64 17.30 3.42
CA LYS A 264 -19.15 18.42 2.61
C LYS A 264 -17.79 18.11 2.00
N ASP A 265 -17.47 18.82 0.91
CA ASP A 265 -16.16 18.81 0.24
C ASP A 265 -15.68 17.45 -0.27
N ARG A 266 -16.60 16.50 -0.49
CA ARG A 266 -16.30 15.23 -1.16
C ARG A 266 -16.02 15.46 -2.64
N ASP A 267 -14.75 15.66 -2.98
CA ASP A 267 -14.27 15.78 -4.36
C ASP A 267 -13.39 14.58 -4.75
N VAL A 268 -14.02 13.58 -5.38
CA VAL A 268 -13.34 12.38 -5.90
C VAL A 268 -12.67 12.60 -7.27
N ALA A 269 -12.82 13.78 -7.86
CA ALA A 269 -12.15 14.15 -9.12
C ALA A 269 -11.02 15.17 -8.90
N LYS A 270 -10.74 15.52 -7.64
CA LYS A 270 -9.75 16.51 -7.24
C LYS A 270 -8.41 16.27 -7.94
N ALA A 271 -7.90 17.30 -8.60
CA ALA A 271 -6.56 17.26 -9.19
C ALA A 271 -5.48 17.46 -8.11
N GLY A 272 -4.28 16.94 -8.38
CA GLY A 272 -3.10 17.13 -7.53
C GLY A 272 -2.74 15.89 -6.73
N ILE A 273 -2.03 16.11 -5.62
CA ILE A 273 -1.38 15.05 -4.85
C ILE A 273 -2.28 14.49 -3.75
N ASP A 274 -3.33 15.20 -3.35
CA ASP A 274 -4.23 14.80 -2.28
C ASP A 274 -5.68 14.70 -2.79
N GLN A 275 -6.20 13.47 -2.86
CA GLN A 275 -7.44 13.12 -3.56
C GLN A 275 -8.34 12.15 -2.78
N CYS A 276 -7.94 11.77 -1.57
CA CYS A 276 -8.65 10.77 -0.77
C CYS A 276 -8.94 11.31 0.63
N LEU A 277 -9.82 10.64 1.36
CA LEU A 277 -10.00 10.82 2.80
C LEU A 277 -10.17 9.45 3.44
N GLU A 278 -9.17 9.03 4.21
CA GLU A 278 -8.94 7.64 4.58
C GLU A 278 -8.51 7.46 6.03
N PHE A 279 -8.64 6.23 6.56
CA PHE A 279 -8.20 5.89 7.92
C PHE A 279 -8.84 6.81 8.96
N PRO A 280 -10.19 6.91 8.98
CA PRO A 280 -10.89 7.80 9.88
C PRO A 280 -10.60 7.46 11.34
N VAL A 281 -10.60 8.50 12.17
CA VAL A 281 -10.62 8.43 13.63
C VAL A 281 -11.75 9.32 14.13
N LEU A 282 -12.58 8.76 15.00
CA LEU A 282 -13.75 9.43 15.57
C LEU A 282 -13.42 9.96 16.97
N VAL A 283 -13.71 11.25 17.18
CA VAL A 283 -13.60 11.90 18.50
C VAL A 283 -14.98 12.40 18.91
N PRO A 284 -15.67 11.71 19.83
CA PRO A 284 -16.97 12.15 20.34
C PRO A 284 -16.81 13.28 21.36
N HIS A 285 -17.73 14.25 21.33
CA HIS A 285 -17.76 15.40 22.24
C HIS A 285 -18.93 15.32 23.22
N ALA A 286 -18.82 16.04 24.33
CA ALA A 286 -19.82 16.02 25.42
C ALA A 286 -21.22 16.47 24.96
N GLY A 287 -21.32 17.48 24.08
CA GLY A 287 -22.59 17.92 23.48
C GLY A 287 -23.18 16.95 22.44
N GLY A 288 -22.39 15.95 22.03
CA GLY A 288 -22.77 14.91 21.08
C GLY A 288 -22.28 15.13 19.65
N ALA A 289 -21.68 16.28 19.33
CA ALA A 289 -20.94 16.45 18.07
C ALA A 289 -19.81 15.41 17.95
N ILE A 290 -19.44 15.09 16.72
CA ILE A 290 -18.40 14.10 16.39
C ILE A 290 -17.37 14.75 15.49
N THR A 291 -16.11 14.78 15.91
CA THR A 291 -15.01 15.15 15.01
C THR A 291 -14.50 13.91 14.28
N VAL A 292 -14.34 14.03 12.97
CA VAL A 292 -13.71 13.04 12.10
C VAL A 292 -12.34 13.56 11.68
N LEU A 293 -11.31 12.80 12.03
CA LEU A 293 -9.94 13.02 11.56
C LEU A 293 -9.58 11.93 10.55
N ALA A 294 -8.93 12.30 9.45
CA ALA A 294 -8.58 11.34 8.41
C ALA A 294 -7.35 11.80 7.60
N ARG A 295 -6.77 10.88 6.84
CA ARG A 295 -5.63 11.12 5.96
C ARG A 295 -6.10 11.27 4.51
N GLY A 296 -5.67 12.32 3.84
CA GLY A 296 -5.73 12.42 2.39
C GLY A 296 -4.35 12.33 1.77
N SER A 297 -3.89 11.12 1.43
CA SER A 297 -2.56 10.78 0.87
C SER A 297 -1.35 11.49 1.51
N HIS A 298 -1.16 12.79 1.26
CA HIS A 298 -0.09 13.63 1.78
C HIS A 298 -0.57 14.79 2.67
N CYS A 299 -1.74 14.71 3.30
CA CYS A 299 -2.15 15.61 4.37
C CYS A 299 -3.09 14.88 5.35
N PHE A 300 -3.24 15.42 6.55
CA PHE A 300 -4.30 15.03 7.49
C PHE A 300 -5.36 16.10 7.53
N TYR A 301 -6.60 15.70 7.76
CA TYR A 301 -7.76 16.55 7.75
C TYR A 301 -8.61 16.36 8.99
N ARG A 302 -9.29 17.44 9.38
CA ARG A 302 -10.36 17.47 10.36
C ARG A 302 -11.65 17.90 9.67
N GLN A 303 -12.76 17.26 10.05
CA GLN A 303 -14.11 17.74 9.77
C GLN A 303 -15.01 17.40 10.95
N ASP A 304 -15.86 18.33 11.36
CA ASP A 304 -16.79 18.15 12.47
C ASP A 304 -18.20 17.87 11.94
N LEU A 305 -18.92 16.97 12.59
CA LEU A 305 -20.31 16.63 12.34
C LEU A 305 -21.16 16.95 13.58
N SER A 306 -22.07 17.89 13.45
CA SER A 306 -22.94 18.39 14.53
C SER A 306 -24.40 18.51 14.09
N ALA A 307 -25.26 19.10 14.93
CA ALA A 307 -26.66 19.39 14.60
C ALA A 307 -26.80 20.27 13.34
N GLY A 308 -25.90 21.24 13.17
CA GLY A 308 -25.78 22.08 11.96
C GLY A 308 -25.23 21.37 10.73
N GLY A 309 -24.85 20.09 10.83
CA GLY A 309 -24.30 19.30 9.74
C GLY A 309 -22.78 19.24 9.72
N TRP A 310 -22.20 19.08 8.52
CA TRP A 310 -20.75 18.99 8.35
C TRP A 310 -20.10 20.37 8.28
N SER A 311 -19.02 20.55 9.04
CA SER A 311 -18.10 21.68 8.86
C SER A 311 -17.38 21.60 7.51
N ASP A 312 -16.71 22.67 7.13
CA ASP A 312 -15.77 22.62 6.00
C ASP A 312 -14.58 21.71 6.33
N LEU A 313 -13.99 21.07 5.32
CA LEU A 313 -12.85 20.17 5.47
C LEU A 313 -11.56 20.97 5.72
N ARG A 314 -10.91 20.78 6.87
CA ARG A 314 -9.75 21.57 7.31
C ARG A 314 -8.46 20.75 7.28
N PRO A 315 -7.41 21.16 6.55
CA PRO A 315 -6.11 20.51 6.62
C PRO A 315 -5.42 20.80 7.97
N LEU A 316 -4.73 19.81 8.51
CA LEU A 316 -3.91 19.90 9.73
C LEU A 316 -2.42 20.05 9.41
N GLY A 317 -2.06 20.40 8.18
CA GLY A 317 -0.68 20.56 7.77
C GLY A 317 -0.56 20.93 6.30
N GLU A 318 0.68 21.03 5.83
CA GLU A 318 0.94 21.40 4.45
C GLU A 318 0.56 20.27 3.47
N ILE A 319 -0.16 20.64 2.41
CA ILE A 319 -0.50 19.73 1.30
C ILE A 319 0.68 19.67 0.34
N VAL A 320 1.70 18.92 0.73
CA VAL A 320 2.95 18.71 -0.02
C VAL A 320 3.29 17.22 -0.03
N TRP A 321 3.96 16.76 -1.08
CA TRP A 321 4.34 15.35 -1.21
C TRP A 321 5.14 14.89 0.01
N GLY A 322 4.82 13.71 0.53
CA GLY A 322 5.45 13.22 1.75
C GLY A 322 5.00 11.80 2.13
N CYS A 323 5.94 11.05 2.71
CA CYS A 323 5.74 9.72 3.27
C CYS A 323 5.17 9.83 4.71
N ARG A 324 3.90 10.27 4.81
CA ARG A 324 3.21 10.46 6.10
C ARG A 324 2.73 9.13 6.68
N GLY A 325 2.47 9.11 7.98
CA GLY A 325 1.88 7.93 8.62
C GLY A 325 0.48 7.61 8.09
N ARG A 326 0.04 6.36 8.25
CA ARG A 326 -1.31 5.90 7.85
C ARG A 326 -2.42 6.50 8.70
N ARG A 327 -2.14 6.71 10.00
CA ARG A 327 -3.15 7.03 11.01
C ARG A 327 -2.75 8.26 11.80
N VAL A 328 -3.78 8.95 12.25
CA VAL A 328 -3.77 9.94 13.31
C VAL A 328 -4.25 9.27 14.59
N ALA A 329 -3.79 9.71 15.75
CA ALA A 329 -4.35 9.36 17.05
C ALA A 329 -4.96 10.61 17.65
N ALA A 330 -6.17 10.52 18.21
CA ALA A 330 -6.82 11.68 18.79
C ALA A 330 -7.81 11.30 19.88
N SER A 331 -8.04 12.22 20.80
CA SER A 331 -9.08 12.12 21.82
C SER A 331 -9.50 13.51 22.26
N ALA A 332 -10.76 13.63 22.70
CA ALA A 332 -11.24 14.85 23.34
C ALA A 332 -10.55 15.01 24.71
N HIS A 333 -10.27 16.25 25.06
CA HIS A 333 -9.87 16.69 26.39
C HIS A 333 -11.11 17.11 27.20
N LEU A 334 -10.96 17.22 28.53
CA LEU A 334 -12.05 17.55 29.44
C LEU A 334 -12.64 18.95 29.22
N ASP A 335 -11.86 19.89 28.67
CA ASP A 335 -12.32 21.23 28.31
C ASP A 335 -12.94 21.31 26.90
N GLY A 336 -13.10 20.18 26.21
CA GLY A 336 -13.67 20.10 24.86
C GLY A 336 -12.67 20.28 23.71
N ARG A 337 -11.41 20.67 23.98
CA ARG A 337 -10.35 20.63 22.96
C ARG A 337 -10.07 19.21 22.49
N ILE A 338 -9.36 19.07 21.38
CA ILE A 338 -8.98 17.78 20.82
C ILE A 338 -7.46 17.68 20.84
N VAL A 339 -6.92 16.68 21.53
CA VAL A 339 -5.49 16.37 21.45
C VAL A 339 -5.29 15.43 20.27
N VAL A 340 -4.36 15.80 19.37
CA VAL A 340 -4.06 15.05 18.16
C VAL A 340 -2.58 14.71 18.13
N ALA A 341 -2.25 13.49 17.72
CA ALA A 341 -0.89 13.05 17.43
C ALA A 341 -0.83 12.39 16.05
N ARG A 342 0.05 12.86 15.16
CA ARG A 342 0.17 12.36 13.77
C ARG A 342 1.60 12.39 13.28
N ARG A 343 1.96 11.45 12.40
CA ARG A 343 3.29 11.43 11.77
C ARG A 343 3.36 12.37 10.58
N GLU A 344 4.11 13.46 10.73
CA GLU A 344 4.56 14.35 9.67
C GLU A 344 5.96 13.94 9.16
N LYS A 345 6.55 14.70 8.23
CA LYS A 345 7.83 14.36 7.60
C LYS A 345 8.97 14.16 8.61
N GLN A 346 9.04 15.05 9.60
CA GLN A 346 10.15 15.10 10.58
C GLN A 346 9.95 14.17 11.78
N GLY A 347 8.73 13.68 12.02
CA GLY A 347 8.42 12.89 13.20
C GLY A 347 6.94 12.90 13.55
N VAL A 348 6.60 12.46 14.75
CA VAL A 348 5.22 12.54 15.24
C VAL A 348 5.01 13.85 15.97
N LEU A 349 4.11 14.66 15.42
CA LEU A 349 3.68 15.95 15.95
C LEU A 349 2.47 15.75 16.86
N ILE A 350 2.46 16.46 18.00
CA ILE A 350 1.34 16.57 18.93
C ILE A 350 0.83 18.02 18.91
N GLU A 351 -0.48 18.19 18.88
CA GLU A 351 -1.14 19.50 18.94
C GLU A 351 -2.47 19.41 19.72
N ALA A 352 -2.91 20.55 20.28
CA ALA A 352 -4.26 20.70 20.82
C ALA A 352 -5.09 21.58 19.87
N LEU A 353 -6.16 21.01 19.31
CA LEU A 353 -7.08 21.71 18.41
C LEU A 353 -8.31 22.22 19.19
N PRO A 354 -8.95 23.32 18.73
CA PRO A 354 -10.15 23.84 19.37
C PRO A 354 -11.32 22.85 19.33
N ALA A 355 -12.29 22.98 20.23
CA ALA A 355 -13.56 22.24 20.20
C ALA A 355 -14.33 22.49 18.88
N PRO A 356 -15.32 21.64 18.53
CA PRO A 356 -16.28 21.95 17.47
C PRO A 356 -17.00 23.27 17.76
N ALA A 357 -17.25 24.06 16.72
CA ALA A 357 -17.97 25.32 16.87
C ALA A 357 -19.44 25.13 17.29
N ASP A 358 -20.07 24.07 16.77
CA ASP A 358 -21.39 23.61 17.18
C ASP A 358 -21.22 22.30 17.96
N PRO A 359 -21.50 22.28 19.28
CA PRO A 359 -21.28 21.13 20.14
C PRO A 359 -22.41 20.10 20.03
N ASP A 360 -23.54 20.43 19.41
CA ASP A 360 -24.76 19.64 19.51
C ASP A 360 -24.72 18.39 18.62
N ALA A 361 -25.42 17.36 19.09
CA ALA A 361 -25.43 16.06 18.44
C ALA A 361 -26.04 16.09 17.04
N PRO A 362 -25.45 15.38 16.06
CA PRO A 362 -25.92 15.41 14.69
C PRO A 362 -27.28 14.74 14.52
N VAL A 363 -28.03 15.28 13.56
CA VAL A 363 -29.28 14.72 13.07
C VAL A 363 -28.96 13.52 12.18
N VAL A 364 -29.67 12.42 12.40
CA VAL A 364 -29.47 11.15 11.68
C VAL A 364 -30.78 10.68 11.06
N ALA A 365 -30.69 9.98 9.94
CA ALA A 365 -31.82 9.42 9.20
C ALA A 365 -31.62 7.91 9.00
N PRO A 366 -32.70 7.09 8.94
CA PRO A 366 -32.58 5.65 8.76
C PRO A 366 -31.71 5.28 7.55
N LEU A 367 -30.73 4.40 7.78
CA LEU A 367 -29.83 3.95 6.72
C LEU A 367 -30.55 2.90 5.87
N ALA A 368 -30.75 3.22 4.58
CA ALA A 368 -31.31 2.28 3.62
C ALA A 368 -30.44 1.01 3.53
N VAL A 369 -31.07 -0.15 3.49
CA VAL A 369 -30.37 -1.43 3.29
C VAL A 369 -29.96 -1.51 1.82
N ALA A 370 -28.69 -1.28 1.53
CA ALA A 370 -28.15 -1.53 0.20
C ALA A 370 -28.20 -3.03 -0.11
N GLY A 371 -28.75 -3.41 -1.27
CA GLY A 371 -28.75 -4.79 -1.74
C GLY A 371 -27.33 -5.33 -1.93
N GLN A 372 -27.13 -6.64 -1.76
CA GLN A 372 -25.84 -7.26 -2.05
C GLN A 372 -25.57 -7.19 -3.55
N ARG A 373 -24.59 -6.38 -3.99
CA ARG A 373 -24.05 -6.47 -5.35
C ARG A 373 -22.85 -7.40 -5.32
N THR A 374 -22.90 -8.50 -6.05
CA THR A 374 -21.70 -9.30 -6.31
C THR A 374 -20.84 -8.59 -7.36
N VAL A 375 -19.62 -8.20 -7.01
CA VAL A 375 -18.59 -7.89 -8.01
C VAL A 375 -18.27 -9.19 -8.72
N ARG A 376 -18.76 -9.36 -9.95
CA ARG A 376 -18.18 -10.39 -10.83
C ARG A 376 -16.81 -9.88 -11.23
N ALA A 377 -15.76 -10.60 -10.83
CA ALA A 377 -14.44 -10.39 -11.40
C ALA A 377 -14.58 -10.49 -12.92
N SER A 378 -14.14 -9.46 -13.63
CA SER A 378 -13.96 -9.52 -15.08
C SER A 378 -12.87 -10.54 -15.37
N ARG A 379 -13.25 -11.81 -15.54
CA ARG A 379 -12.37 -12.82 -16.13
C ARG A 379 -12.49 -12.73 -17.65
N SER A 380 -12.12 -11.59 -18.20
CA SER A 380 -11.70 -11.55 -19.59
C SER A 380 -10.19 -11.72 -19.58
N VAL A 381 -9.69 -12.89 -19.95
CA VAL A 381 -8.86 -13.01 -21.16
C VAL A 381 -8.84 -14.48 -21.56
N ASP A 382 -9.21 -14.75 -22.81
CA ASP A 382 -8.76 -15.96 -23.49
C ASP A 382 -7.25 -16.06 -23.32
N ARG A 383 -6.78 -17.15 -22.71
CA ARG A 383 -5.35 -17.32 -22.39
C ARG A 383 -4.56 -17.52 -23.67
N LEU A 384 -4.04 -16.44 -24.23
CA LEU A 384 -2.94 -16.50 -25.17
C LEU A 384 -1.81 -17.33 -24.56
N ARG A 385 -1.40 -18.35 -25.30
CA ARG A 385 -0.20 -19.13 -25.00
C ARG A 385 0.93 -18.62 -25.88
N ALA A 386 2.06 -18.31 -25.27
CA ALA A 386 3.31 -18.03 -25.98
C ALA A 386 4.05 -19.35 -26.17
N GLY A 387 3.80 -20.03 -27.29
CA GLY A 387 4.29 -21.40 -27.52
C GLY A 387 3.70 -22.38 -26.49
N ARG A 388 4.54 -23.03 -25.68
CA ARG A 388 4.12 -24.01 -24.65
C ARG A 388 3.76 -23.40 -23.29
N HIS A 389 4.18 -22.16 -23.00
CA HIS A 389 3.95 -21.53 -21.70
C HIS A 389 2.73 -20.59 -21.73
N PRO A 390 1.89 -20.58 -20.67
CA PRO A 390 0.93 -19.50 -20.50
C PRO A 390 1.65 -18.17 -20.31
N ILE A 391 1.05 -17.10 -20.83
CA ILE A 391 1.44 -15.73 -20.53
C ILE A 391 0.71 -15.33 -19.25
N LEU A 392 1.46 -14.94 -18.22
CA LEU A 392 0.90 -14.46 -16.96
C LEU A 392 1.15 -12.96 -16.85
N PHE A 393 0.15 -12.19 -16.42
CA PHE A 393 0.26 -10.74 -16.27
C PHE A 393 0.24 -10.32 -14.81
N GLY A 394 1.03 -9.32 -14.46
CA GLY A 394 1.05 -8.80 -13.10
C GLY A 394 1.85 -7.52 -12.95
N ASP A 395 1.52 -6.79 -11.89
CA ASP A 395 2.15 -5.52 -11.54
C ASP A 395 3.20 -5.74 -10.44
N LEU A 396 4.46 -5.40 -10.75
CA LEU A 396 5.62 -5.65 -9.90
C LEU A 396 6.01 -4.45 -9.03
N HIS A 397 5.38 -3.29 -9.21
CA HIS A 397 5.73 -2.07 -8.50
C HIS A 397 4.51 -1.18 -8.28
N GLN A 398 4.12 -1.05 -7.02
CA GLN A 398 2.98 -0.25 -6.58
C GLN A 398 3.11 0.12 -5.10
N HIS A 399 2.43 1.20 -4.71
CA HIS A 399 2.49 1.79 -3.38
C HIS A 399 1.15 1.78 -2.66
N SER A 400 1.21 1.83 -1.33
CA SER A 400 0.06 1.94 -0.44
C SER A 400 0.27 3.08 0.56
N ALA A 401 -0.66 3.25 1.49
CA ALA A 401 -0.51 4.19 2.59
C ALA A 401 0.66 3.85 3.53
N HIS A 402 1.32 2.70 3.36
CA HIS A 402 2.57 2.40 4.06
C HIS A 402 3.73 3.26 3.58
N SER A 403 3.77 3.77 2.34
CA SER A 403 4.64 4.89 2.00
C SER A 403 3.83 6.17 1.78
N ASP A 404 3.86 6.67 0.57
CA ASP A 404 3.27 7.87 0.03
C ASP A 404 2.14 7.56 -0.96
N GLY A 405 1.71 6.31 -1.06
CA GLY A 405 0.50 5.92 -1.77
C GLY A 405 -0.78 6.09 -0.94
N THR A 406 -1.89 5.68 -1.54
CA THR A 406 -3.21 5.66 -0.89
C THR A 406 -3.64 4.21 -0.62
N GLY A 407 -4.51 3.97 0.37
CA GLY A 407 -5.16 2.66 0.55
C GLY A 407 -4.37 1.67 1.40
N THR A 408 -5.04 0.58 1.78
CA THR A 408 -4.42 -0.46 2.61
C THR A 408 -3.56 -1.41 1.77
N ALA A 409 -2.60 -2.09 2.40
CA ALA A 409 -1.83 -3.16 1.74
C ALA A 409 -2.73 -4.30 1.21
N ASP A 410 -3.81 -4.64 1.93
CA ASP A 410 -4.77 -5.66 1.46
C ASP A 410 -5.51 -5.22 0.19
N GLU A 411 -5.86 -3.94 0.11
CA GLU A 411 -6.60 -3.38 -1.04
C GLU A 411 -5.81 -3.55 -2.34
N ARG A 412 -4.48 -3.40 -2.30
CA ARG A 412 -3.61 -3.57 -3.47
C ARG A 412 -3.69 -4.96 -4.09
N TYR A 413 -3.56 -6.00 -3.26
CA TYR A 413 -3.70 -7.37 -3.72
C TYR A 413 -5.14 -7.72 -4.15
N ARG A 414 -6.16 -7.17 -3.45
CA ARG A 414 -7.56 -7.33 -3.87
C ARG A 414 -7.81 -6.67 -5.22
N MET A 415 -7.26 -5.48 -5.45
CA MET A 415 -7.42 -4.75 -6.71
C MET A 415 -6.82 -5.53 -7.87
N ALA A 416 -5.55 -5.96 -7.75
CA ALA A 416 -4.87 -6.81 -8.72
C ALA A 416 -5.68 -8.07 -9.07
N ARG A 417 -6.21 -8.77 -8.06
CA ARG A 417 -6.94 -10.03 -8.29
C ARG A 417 -8.38 -9.83 -8.78
N GLU A 418 -9.14 -8.96 -8.14
CA GLU A 418 -10.62 -8.88 -8.26
C GLU A 418 -11.07 -7.87 -9.31
N ARG A 419 -10.43 -6.71 -9.38
CA ARG A 419 -10.75 -5.66 -10.38
C ARG A 419 -9.99 -5.89 -11.68
N TYR A 420 -8.76 -6.32 -11.56
CA TYR A 420 -7.77 -6.34 -12.62
C TYR A 420 -7.55 -7.72 -13.23
N GLY A 421 -7.88 -8.79 -12.51
CA GLY A 421 -7.71 -10.16 -12.97
C GLY A 421 -6.26 -10.50 -13.28
N ASP A 422 -5.31 -9.91 -12.57
CA ASP A 422 -3.88 -10.20 -12.70
C ASP A 422 -3.56 -11.56 -12.09
N ASP A 423 -2.52 -12.21 -12.62
CA ASP A 423 -2.03 -13.51 -12.16
C ASP A 423 -1.05 -13.37 -11.00
N PHE A 424 -0.39 -12.20 -10.88
CA PHE A 424 0.51 -11.90 -9.77
C PHE A 424 0.58 -10.41 -9.48
N ALA A 425 1.04 -10.08 -8.26
CA ALA A 425 1.36 -8.71 -7.89
C ALA A 425 2.46 -8.66 -6.82
N ALA A 426 3.15 -7.53 -6.74
CA ALA A 426 4.06 -7.19 -5.66
C ALA A 426 3.67 -5.84 -5.07
N LEU A 427 3.45 -5.77 -3.75
CA LEU A 427 3.41 -4.49 -3.06
C LEU A 427 4.84 -4.09 -2.73
N SER A 428 5.25 -2.89 -3.12
CA SER A 428 6.64 -2.46 -3.05
C SER A 428 6.77 -1.03 -2.50
N ASP A 429 6.08 -0.75 -1.40
CA ASP A 429 6.23 0.51 -0.68
C ASP A 429 7.71 0.86 -0.45
N HIS A 430 8.04 2.15 -0.41
CA HIS A 430 9.39 2.61 -0.12
C HIS A 430 9.90 2.04 1.21
N GLU A 431 11.10 1.48 1.21
CA GLU A 431 11.74 1.04 2.45
C GLU A 431 12.19 2.23 3.30
N SER A 432 12.66 3.32 2.67
CA SER A 432 13.04 4.55 3.34
C SER A 432 12.88 5.73 2.39
N PHE A 433 11.98 6.66 2.73
CA PHE A 433 11.68 7.82 1.90
C PHE A 433 11.13 8.98 2.73
N LEU A 434 11.62 10.20 2.46
CA LEU A 434 11.18 11.45 3.08
C LEU A 434 10.99 11.36 4.61
N GLY A 435 12.02 10.85 5.29
CA GLY A 435 12.08 10.76 6.75
C GLY A 435 11.36 9.55 7.35
N LYS A 436 10.63 8.75 6.56
CA LYS A 436 9.99 7.51 7.04
C LYS A 436 10.78 6.29 6.60
N ARG A 437 11.15 5.44 7.56
CA ARG A 437 11.78 4.13 7.33
C ARG A 437 10.85 2.98 7.72
N THR A 438 10.84 1.93 6.91
CA THR A 438 10.17 0.65 7.14
C THR A 438 11.01 -0.18 8.10
N GLY A 439 10.45 -0.47 9.27
CA GLY A 439 11.09 -1.31 10.28
C GLY A 439 10.80 -2.80 10.14
N PRO A 440 11.54 -3.67 10.86
CA PRO A 440 11.34 -5.12 10.84
C PRO A 440 9.90 -5.56 11.17
N GLY A 441 9.21 -4.86 12.07
CA GLY A 441 7.82 -5.15 12.42
C GLY A 441 6.87 -4.84 11.28
N GLU A 442 7.00 -3.66 10.65
CA GLU A 442 6.18 -3.26 9.49
C GLU A 442 6.44 -4.18 8.29
N TRP A 443 7.70 -4.47 8.00
CA TRP A 443 8.08 -5.43 6.96
C TRP A 443 7.43 -6.81 7.19
N SER A 444 7.46 -7.32 8.42
CA SER A 444 6.83 -8.61 8.76
C SER A 444 5.31 -8.59 8.55
N ALA A 445 4.64 -7.45 8.78
CA ALA A 445 3.22 -7.32 8.46
C ALA A 445 2.95 -7.30 6.95
N LEU A 446 3.78 -6.59 6.17
CA LEU A 446 3.65 -6.58 4.71
C LEU A 446 3.86 -7.98 4.13
N GLU A 447 4.85 -8.73 4.65
CA GLU A 447 5.03 -10.15 4.31
C GLU A 447 3.81 -11.00 4.68
N GLU A 448 3.22 -10.79 5.86
CA GLU A 448 2.01 -11.49 6.28
C GLU A 448 0.82 -11.17 5.35
N VAL A 449 0.63 -9.91 4.97
CA VAL A 449 -0.40 -9.50 4.01
C VAL A 449 -0.20 -10.21 2.67
N ALA A 450 1.02 -10.19 2.13
CA ALA A 450 1.35 -10.88 0.88
C ALA A 450 1.04 -12.39 0.97
N LEU A 451 1.43 -13.05 2.06
CA LEU A 451 1.16 -14.47 2.28
C LEU A 451 -0.35 -14.80 2.33
N ARG A 452 -1.17 -13.91 2.90
CA ARG A 452 -2.63 -14.12 2.98
C ARG A 452 -3.33 -14.01 1.63
N HIS A 453 -2.82 -13.16 0.76
CA HIS A 453 -3.39 -12.96 -0.57
C HIS A 453 -2.87 -13.97 -1.59
N ASP A 454 -1.76 -14.65 -1.30
CA ASP A 454 -1.23 -15.73 -2.12
C ASP A 454 -2.26 -16.87 -2.27
N ARG A 455 -2.58 -17.21 -3.50
CA ARG A 455 -3.47 -18.33 -3.87
C ARG A 455 -2.73 -19.20 -4.87
N PRO A 456 -1.89 -20.15 -4.42
CA PRO A 456 -1.10 -20.99 -5.31
C PRO A 456 -1.90 -21.55 -6.50
N GLY A 457 -1.37 -21.40 -7.71
CA GLY A 457 -2.04 -21.81 -8.96
C GLY A 457 -3.15 -20.87 -9.46
N ARG A 458 -3.50 -19.81 -8.72
CA ARG A 458 -4.56 -18.85 -9.09
C ARG A 458 -4.14 -17.39 -9.02
N PHE A 459 -3.31 -17.02 -8.05
CA PHE A 459 -2.76 -15.67 -7.88
C PHE A 459 -1.49 -15.75 -7.03
N ALA A 460 -0.38 -15.19 -7.49
CA ALA A 460 0.88 -15.20 -6.75
C ALA A 460 1.23 -13.83 -6.18
N THR A 461 1.68 -13.79 -4.93
CA THR A 461 2.24 -12.59 -4.33
C THR A 461 3.76 -12.65 -4.27
N ILE A 462 4.42 -11.51 -4.51
CA ILE A 462 5.88 -11.39 -4.46
C ILE A 462 6.25 -10.45 -3.31
N PHE A 463 7.23 -10.86 -2.51
CA PHE A 463 7.78 -10.00 -1.46
C PHE A 463 8.67 -8.96 -2.12
N ALA A 464 8.28 -7.69 -2.03
CA ALA A 464 9.04 -6.61 -2.64
C ALA A 464 9.02 -5.35 -1.79
N TYR A 465 9.98 -4.47 -2.05
CA TYR A 465 10.01 -3.10 -1.56
C TYR A 465 10.82 -2.26 -2.55
N GLU A 466 10.54 -0.97 -2.61
CA GLU A 466 11.37 -0.05 -3.37
C GLU A 466 12.50 0.45 -2.49
N TRP A 467 13.74 0.19 -2.92
CA TRP A 467 14.94 0.81 -2.38
C TRP A 467 15.15 2.16 -3.09
N THR A 468 15.18 3.24 -2.32
CA THR A 468 15.05 4.60 -2.86
C THR A 468 16.28 5.43 -2.54
N ALA A 469 17.23 5.56 -3.45
CA ALA A 469 18.51 6.22 -3.18
C ALA A 469 18.41 7.65 -2.61
N SER A 470 19.43 8.07 -1.85
CA SER A 470 19.53 9.42 -1.25
C SER A 470 19.82 10.55 -2.21
N MET A 471 20.50 10.22 -3.30
CA MET A 471 21.15 11.19 -4.17
C MET A 471 20.37 11.30 -5.47
N PHE A 472 20.20 12.53 -5.94
CA PHE A 472 19.60 12.82 -7.25
C PHE A 472 20.49 13.82 -8.03
N PRO A 473 21.00 13.45 -9.23
CA PRO A 473 21.03 12.09 -9.77
C PRO A 473 21.90 11.19 -8.89
N GLY A 474 21.57 9.91 -8.79
CA GLY A 474 22.29 8.97 -7.92
C GLY A 474 22.19 7.55 -8.47
N PRO A 475 22.34 6.50 -7.62
CA PRO A 475 22.17 5.13 -8.08
C PRO A 475 20.70 4.81 -8.49
N GLY A 476 19.83 5.81 -8.55
CA GLY A 476 18.42 5.67 -8.83
C GLY A 476 17.69 4.80 -7.83
N HIS A 477 16.42 4.60 -8.08
CA HIS A 477 15.60 3.72 -7.26
C HIS A 477 15.58 2.31 -7.88
N LYS A 478 15.40 1.30 -7.04
CA LYS A 478 15.39 -0.11 -7.45
C LYS A 478 14.33 -0.87 -6.68
N VAL A 479 13.45 -1.59 -7.38
CA VAL A 479 12.51 -2.50 -6.73
C VAL A 479 13.22 -3.81 -6.43
N VAL A 480 13.31 -4.17 -5.15
CA VAL A 480 13.94 -5.41 -4.68
C VAL A 480 12.86 -6.48 -4.52
N TYR A 481 13.11 -7.68 -5.07
CA TYR A 481 12.22 -8.84 -4.98
C TYR A 481 12.90 -9.97 -4.21
N LEU A 482 12.23 -10.50 -3.20
CA LEU A 482 12.74 -11.56 -2.33
C LEU A 482 12.03 -12.90 -2.57
N PRO A 483 12.76 -14.02 -2.59
CA PRO A 483 12.18 -15.31 -2.99
C PRO A 483 11.32 -15.98 -1.90
N ARG A 484 11.51 -15.59 -0.63
CA ARG A 484 10.88 -16.22 0.54
C ARG A 484 10.65 -15.16 1.63
N PRO A 485 9.65 -15.35 2.50
CA PRO A 485 9.41 -14.44 3.61
C PRO A 485 10.50 -14.58 4.68
N GLY A 486 10.49 -13.68 5.65
CA GLY A 486 11.36 -13.66 6.81
C GLY A 486 12.78 -13.19 6.54
N ARG A 487 13.04 -12.68 5.34
CA ARG A 487 14.30 -12.02 4.97
C ARG A 487 14.28 -10.57 5.46
N THR A 488 15.45 -10.06 5.83
CA THR A 488 15.58 -8.68 6.29
C THR A 488 15.39 -7.71 5.12
N VAL A 489 14.56 -6.69 5.32
CA VAL A 489 14.49 -5.53 4.42
C VAL A 489 15.85 -4.83 4.41
N LEU A 490 16.42 -4.59 3.22
CA LEU A 490 17.69 -3.88 3.08
C LEU A 490 17.40 -2.39 2.92
N SER A 491 17.84 -1.59 3.87
CA SER A 491 17.61 -0.15 3.82
C SER A 491 18.76 0.60 3.18
N ARG A 492 18.46 1.68 2.44
CA ARG A 492 19.45 2.67 2.00
C ARG A 492 20.22 3.32 3.15
N ASP A 493 19.65 3.29 4.35
CA ASP A 493 20.22 3.93 5.53
C ASP A 493 21.19 2.97 6.25
N ASP A 494 21.19 1.68 5.89
CA ASP A 494 22.02 0.67 6.54
C ASP A 494 23.45 0.62 5.97
N PRO A 495 24.46 0.33 6.82
CA PRO A 495 25.82 0.06 6.35
C PRO A 495 25.86 -1.05 5.30
N GLY A 496 26.58 -0.82 4.21
CA GLY A 496 26.74 -1.80 3.12
C GLY A 496 25.62 -1.83 2.10
N THR A 497 24.58 -1.02 2.24
CA THR A 497 23.47 -0.89 1.27
C THR A 497 23.12 0.57 0.96
N LYS A 498 24.06 1.49 1.17
CA LYS A 498 23.92 2.94 0.91
C LYS A 498 24.06 3.32 -0.57
N ASP A 499 24.72 2.45 -1.35
CA ASP A 499 24.92 2.59 -2.79
C ASP A 499 24.39 1.35 -3.53
N GLY A 500 24.32 1.43 -4.87
CA GLY A 500 23.80 0.33 -5.66
C GLY A 500 24.68 -0.91 -5.63
N ALA A 501 26.01 -0.78 -5.67
CA ALA A 501 26.92 -1.93 -5.64
C ALA A 501 26.75 -2.77 -4.36
N GLY A 502 26.71 -2.11 -3.20
CA GLY A 502 26.47 -2.73 -1.89
C GLY A 502 25.08 -3.37 -1.80
N LEU A 503 24.04 -2.65 -2.26
CA LEU A 503 22.69 -3.20 -2.36
C LEU A 503 22.67 -4.49 -3.19
N LEU A 504 23.20 -4.47 -4.41
CA LEU A 504 23.15 -5.59 -5.34
C LEU A 504 23.92 -6.80 -4.81
N ALA A 505 25.08 -6.59 -4.18
CA ALA A 505 25.82 -7.65 -3.51
C ALA A 505 24.98 -8.32 -2.40
N ARG A 506 24.24 -7.52 -1.62
CA ARG A 506 23.42 -8.02 -0.54
C ARG A 506 22.16 -8.71 -1.04
N VAL A 507 21.48 -8.15 -2.04
CA VAL A 507 20.34 -8.79 -2.74
C VAL A 507 20.76 -10.16 -3.30
N ARG A 508 21.94 -10.25 -3.90
CA ARG A 508 22.50 -11.53 -4.40
C ARG A 508 22.63 -12.56 -3.29
N SER A 509 23.15 -12.18 -2.13
CA SER A 509 23.28 -13.07 -0.96
C SER A 509 21.93 -13.60 -0.44
N LEU A 510 20.84 -12.85 -0.66
CA LEU A 510 19.47 -13.25 -0.31
C LEU A 510 18.79 -14.08 -1.41
N GLY A 511 19.45 -14.26 -2.56
CA GLY A 511 18.88 -14.87 -3.76
C GLY A 511 17.77 -14.01 -4.37
N GLY A 512 17.78 -12.71 -4.14
CA GLY A 512 16.77 -11.77 -4.65
C GLY A 512 17.07 -11.28 -6.07
N LEU A 513 16.24 -10.33 -6.51
CA LEU A 513 16.39 -9.54 -7.74
C LEU A 513 16.25 -8.06 -7.37
N ALA A 514 16.85 -7.17 -8.15
CA ALA A 514 16.71 -5.72 -7.95
C ALA A 514 16.67 -5.00 -9.30
N PHE A 515 15.51 -4.49 -9.69
CA PHE A 515 15.33 -3.89 -11.01
C PHE A 515 15.35 -2.37 -10.90
N PRO A 516 16.19 -1.67 -11.68
CA PRO A 516 16.14 -0.21 -11.74
C PRO A 516 14.87 0.21 -12.48
N HIS A 517 14.33 1.36 -12.09
CA HIS A 517 13.14 1.93 -12.69
C HIS A 517 13.23 3.45 -12.83
N HIS A 518 12.29 4.01 -13.61
CA HIS A 518 12.32 5.40 -14.09
C HIS A 518 13.75 5.88 -14.42
N VAL A 519 14.46 5.05 -15.20
CA VAL A 519 15.92 5.12 -15.39
C VAL A 519 16.40 6.42 -16.03
N GLY A 520 15.61 7.01 -16.93
CA GLY A 520 15.88 8.32 -17.51
C GLY A 520 15.58 9.49 -16.58
N TRP A 521 14.97 9.23 -15.41
CA TRP A 521 14.70 10.23 -14.38
C TRP A 521 15.69 10.17 -13.21
N THR A 522 15.77 9.05 -12.49
CA THR A 522 16.61 8.95 -11.28
C THR A 522 17.93 8.23 -11.50
N GLY A 523 18.06 7.50 -12.61
CA GLY A 523 19.26 6.74 -13.01
C GLY A 523 19.09 5.23 -12.86
N ALA A 524 19.84 4.46 -13.65
CA ALA A 524 19.92 3.00 -13.54
C ALA A 524 21.11 2.51 -12.71
N ASP A 525 22.08 3.40 -12.42
CA ASP A 525 23.39 3.06 -11.84
C ASP A 525 24.18 2.09 -12.72
N VAL A 526 24.32 2.44 -14.00
CA VAL A 526 24.96 1.60 -15.03
C VAL A 526 26.33 1.05 -14.59
N PRO A 527 27.25 1.83 -13.97
CA PRO A 527 28.54 1.29 -13.54
C PRO A 527 28.45 0.15 -12.52
N SER A 528 27.40 0.14 -11.69
CA SER A 528 27.18 -0.87 -10.66
C SER A 528 26.37 -2.07 -11.17
N HIS A 529 25.99 -2.11 -12.45
CA HIS A 529 25.10 -3.12 -12.99
C HIS A 529 25.60 -4.57 -12.74
N ASP A 530 24.81 -5.37 -12.00
CA ASP A 530 25.07 -6.82 -11.82
C ASP A 530 24.02 -7.64 -12.59
N PRO A 531 24.35 -8.24 -13.75
CA PRO A 531 23.40 -8.98 -14.58
C PRO A 531 22.88 -10.27 -13.92
N ARG A 532 23.41 -10.69 -12.76
CA ARG A 532 22.93 -11.86 -12.01
C ARG A 532 21.70 -11.56 -11.16
N VAL A 533 21.50 -10.29 -10.78
CA VAL A 533 20.39 -9.85 -9.90
C VAL A 533 19.58 -8.70 -10.50
N GLN A 534 20.17 -7.90 -11.39
CA GLN A 534 19.47 -6.90 -12.19
C GLN A 534 19.14 -7.47 -13.57
N THR A 535 18.50 -8.64 -13.59
CA THR A 535 18.24 -9.36 -14.83
C THR A 535 17.27 -8.62 -15.75
N CYS A 536 16.44 -7.72 -15.22
CA CYS A 536 15.49 -6.91 -15.98
C CYS A 536 15.53 -5.44 -15.55
N TRP A 537 15.17 -4.54 -16.45
CA TRP A 537 15.02 -3.10 -16.21
C TRP A 537 13.58 -2.68 -16.53
N GLU A 538 13.04 -1.75 -15.74
CA GLU A 538 11.71 -1.22 -15.98
C GLU A 538 11.70 -0.21 -17.12
N LEU A 539 10.90 -0.50 -18.14
CA LEU A 539 10.78 0.31 -19.34
C LEU A 539 9.63 1.32 -19.23
N CYS A 540 8.51 0.98 -18.62
CA CYS A 540 7.33 1.85 -18.58
C CYS A 540 6.62 1.82 -17.22
N SER A 541 6.19 3.01 -16.75
CA SER A 541 5.36 3.20 -15.55
C SER A 541 4.50 4.46 -15.62
N CYS A 542 3.90 4.88 -14.50
CA CYS A 542 3.18 6.16 -14.44
C CYS A 542 4.09 7.37 -14.70
N HIS A 543 5.42 7.21 -14.62
CA HIS A 543 6.39 8.25 -14.94
C HIS A 543 6.78 8.31 -16.42
N GLY A 544 6.27 7.39 -17.25
CA GLY A 544 6.45 7.41 -18.70
C GLY A 544 7.13 6.17 -19.25
N CYS A 545 7.70 6.28 -20.46
CA CYS A 545 8.42 5.21 -21.15
C CYS A 545 9.91 5.54 -21.26
N TYR A 546 10.82 4.60 -21.04
CA TYR A 546 12.27 4.85 -20.98
C TYR A 546 13.06 4.08 -22.05
N GLU A 547 12.41 3.74 -23.18
CA GLU A 547 13.04 3.09 -24.34
C GLU A 547 14.20 3.94 -24.92
N TYR A 548 13.94 5.19 -25.33
CA TYR A 548 14.93 6.17 -25.80
C TYR A 548 14.57 7.64 -25.41
N PRO A 549 15.53 8.58 -25.45
CA PRO A 549 15.22 10.00 -25.23
C PRO A 549 14.21 10.53 -26.26
N GLY A 550 13.15 11.16 -25.78
CA GLY A 550 12.07 11.70 -26.62
C GLY A 550 11.07 10.63 -27.08
N ASN A 551 10.86 9.58 -26.27
CA ASN A 551 9.90 8.53 -26.57
C ASN A 551 8.52 9.05 -26.99
N GLU A 552 7.98 8.41 -28.03
CA GLU A 552 6.62 8.57 -28.50
C GLU A 552 5.97 7.18 -28.67
N PRO A 553 4.63 7.08 -28.56
CA PRO A 553 3.70 8.12 -28.14
C PRO A 553 3.73 8.39 -26.62
N ILE A 554 4.41 7.57 -25.83
CA ILE A 554 4.47 7.71 -24.37
C ILE A 554 5.70 8.53 -23.98
N ALA A 555 5.47 9.79 -23.62
CA ALA A 555 6.48 10.68 -23.07
C ALA A 555 7.09 10.14 -21.77
N HIS A 556 8.21 10.72 -21.36
CA HIS A 556 9.00 10.28 -20.22
C HIS A 556 9.39 11.43 -19.31
N ARG A 557 9.49 11.14 -18.02
CA ARG A 557 10.00 12.08 -17.03
C ARG A 557 11.51 12.00 -16.96
N GLY A 558 12.17 13.14 -16.89
CA GLY A 558 13.64 13.22 -16.86
C GLY A 558 14.26 13.12 -18.26
N ALA A 559 15.57 13.27 -18.34
CA ALA A 559 16.32 13.15 -19.60
C ALA A 559 17.78 12.78 -19.31
N LEU A 560 18.02 11.95 -18.28
CA LEU A 560 19.37 11.55 -17.90
C LEU A 560 20.00 10.71 -19.01
N GLU A 561 20.97 11.31 -19.69
CA GLU A 561 21.71 10.71 -20.80
C GLU A 561 22.45 9.44 -20.35
N GLY A 562 22.53 8.46 -21.26
CA GLY A 562 23.22 7.21 -21.02
C GLY A 562 22.50 6.26 -20.05
N GLN A 563 21.29 6.58 -19.60
CA GLN A 563 20.48 5.74 -18.71
C GLN A 563 19.33 5.03 -19.44
N PHE A 564 19.01 5.40 -20.68
CA PHE A 564 17.87 4.82 -21.40
C PHE A 564 18.15 3.38 -21.83
N ILE A 565 17.08 2.62 -22.03
CA ILE A 565 17.14 1.19 -22.35
C ILE A 565 17.96 0.96 -23.62
N ARG A 566 17.64 1.67 -24.73
CA ARG A 566 18.34 1.48 -26.00
C ARG A 566 19.83 1.81 -25.93
N GLU A 567 20.19 2.92 -25.30
CA GLU A 567 21.60 3.33 -25.15
C GLU A 567 22.41 2.23 -24.45
N ASN A 568 21.83 1.59 -23.43
CA ASN A 568 22.52 0.55 -22.67
C ASN A 568 22.51 -0.82 -23.38
N LEU A 569 21.46 -1.14 -24.15
CA LEU A 569 21.49 -2.31 -25.03
C LEU A 569 22.55 -2.15 -26.13
N ASP A 570 22.72 -0.95 -26.70
CA ASP A 570 23.73 -0.64 -27.73
C ASP A 570 25.16 -0.71 -27.20
N ARG A 571 25.36 -0.49 -25.89
CA ARG A 571 26.62 -0.72 -25.14
C ARG A 571 26.87 -2.20 -24.82
N GLY A 572 25.94 -3.10 -25.17
CA GLY A 572 26.09 -4.54 -24.97
C GLY A 572 25.62 -5.05 -23.61
N LEU A 573 24.95 -4.23 -22.79
CA LEU A 573 24.32 -4.73 -21.56
C LEU A 573 23.18 -5.69 -21.90
N ARG A 574 22.97 -6.67 -21.01
CA ARG A 574 22.01 -7.77 -21.21
C ARG A 574 21.01 -7.85 -20.09
N PHE A 575 19.83 -7.28 -20.32
CA PHE A 575 18.71 -7.31 -19.39
C PHE A 575 17.38 -7.50 -20.14
N GLY A 576 16.41 -8.09 -19.46
CA GLY A 576 15.03 -8.20 -19.94
C GLY A 576 14.25 -6.91 -19.69
N LEU A 577 13.08 -6.82 -20.31
CA LEU A 577 12.20 -5.66 -20.16
C LEU A 577 11.00 -6.06 -19.29
N VAL A 578 10.74 -5.23 -18.30
CA VAL A 578 9.54 -5.28 -17.45
C VAL A 578 8.86 -3.92 -17.47
N ALA A 579 7.59 -3.88 -17.09
CA ALA A 579 6.85 -2.64 -16.86
C ALA A 579 5.93 -2.82 -15.67
N SER A 580 5.73 -1.76 -14.90
CA SER A 580 4.93 -1.80 -13.69
C SER A 580 4.24 -0.47 -13.53
N SER A 581 3.32 -0.35 -12.57
CA SER A 581 2.54 0.87 -12.51
C SER A 581 3.28 2.04 -11.85
N ASP A 582 4.08 1.76 -10.81
CA ASP A 582 4.49 2.76 -9.81
C ASP A 582 3.27 3.49 -9.21
N GLY A 583 2.16 2.74 -9.11
CA GLY A 583 0.86 3.27 -8.79
C GLY A 583 0.79 3.72 -7.33
N HIS A 584 0.53 5.01 -7.11
CA HIS A 584 0.31 5.59 -5.77
C HIS A 584 -1.17 5.70 -5.40
N GLY A 585 -2.07 5.27 -6.29
CA GLY A 585 -3.52 5.35 -6.07
C GLY A 585 -4.07 6.77 -6.13
N LEU A 586 -3.40 7.62 -6.91
CA LEU A 586 -3.84 8.97 -7.29
C LEU A 586 -4.29 8.95 -8.75
N ILE A 587 -5.41 9.58 -9.07
CA ILE A 587 -5.87 9.74 -10.44
C ILE A 587 -4.86 10.60 -11.22
N PHE A 588 -4.50 10.13 -12.42
CA PHE A 588 -3.46 10.73 -13.27
C PHE A 588 -2.10 10.92 -12.58
N HIS A 589 -1.86 10.26 -11.45
CA HIS A 589 -0.63 10.42 -10.66
C HIS A 589 -0.20 11.90 -10.64
N HIS A 590 -1.07 12.76 -10.10
CA HIS A 590 -0.87 14.22 -10.02
C HIS A 590 -0.50 14.93 -11.34
N GLY A 591 -1.07 14.49 -12.46
CA GLY A 591 -0.86 15.09 -13.78
C GLY A 591 0.37 14.57 -14.53
N ILE A 592 1.09 13.60 -13.97
CA ILE A 592 2.25 12.97 -14.60
C ILE A 592 1.85 11.73 -15.39
N SER A 593 0.88 10.95 -14.89
CA SER A 593 0.41 9.76 -15.59
C SER A 593 -0.49 10.14 -16.76
N ARG A 594 -0.25 9.52 -17.91
CA ARG A 594 -1.14 9.59 -19.09
C ARG A 594 -2.51 8.91 -18.90
N LYS A 595 -2.69 8.10 -17.86
CA LYS A 595 -3.94 7.37 -17.57
C LYS A 595 -4.54 7.81 -16.25
N ARG A 596 -5.88 7.89 -16.20
CA ARG A 596 -6.62 8.12 -14.94
C ARG A 596 -6.32 7.02 -13.93
N ASP A 597 -6.32 5.76 -14.39
CA ASP A 597 -5.97 4.61 -13.57
C ASP A 597 -4.44 4.43 -13.53
N ALA A 598 -3.81 5.00 -12.50
CA ALA A 598 -2.36 4.97 -12.34
C ALA A 598 -1.81 3.56 -12.06
N PHE A 599 -2.63 2.55 -11.76
CA PHE A 599 -2.19 1.16 -11.61
C PHE A 599 -2.11 0.40 -12.93
N ARG A 600 -2.55 1.04 -14.04
CA ARG A 600 -2.57 0.45 -15.38
C ARG A 600 -1.70 1.23 -16.35
N THR A 601 -0.63 1.82 -15.85
CA THR A 601 0.32 2.62 -16.63
C THR A 601 1.53 1.84 -17.12
N GLY A 602 1.79 0.68 -16.54
CA GLY A 602 2.75 -0.32 -16.99
C GLY A 602 2.32 -1.67 -16.42
N LEU A 603 2.61 -2.75 -17.14
CA LEU A 603 2.29 -4.11 -16.68
C LEU A 603 3.30 -5.11 -17.22
N THR A 604 3.69 -6.06 -16.38
CA THR A 604 4.66 -7.09 -16.77
C THR A 604 3.92 -8.34 -17.18
N ALA A 605 4.38 -8.93 -18.29
CA ALA A 605 4.02 -10.28 -18.67
C ALA A 605 5.21 -11.22 -18.45
N VAL A 606 4.97 -12.42 -17.93
CA VAL A 606 6.00 -13.47 -17.78
C VAL A 606 5.58 -14.76 -18.46
N LEU A 607 6.55 -15.45 -19.05
CA LEU A 607 6.38 -16.77 -19.65
C LEU A 607 6.79 -17.82 -18.62
N ALA A 608 5.80 -18.38 -17.92
CA ALA A 608 6.03 -19.31 -16.81
C ALA A 608 5.12 -20.53 -16.94
N PRO A 609 5.53 -21.73 -16.48
CA PRO A 609 4.72 -22.95 -16.62
C PRO A 609 3.45 -22.94 -15.76
N ALA A 610 3.42 -22.16 -14.68
CA ALA A 610 2.29 -22.07 -13.75
C ALA A 610 2.32 -20.75 -12.95
N ILE A 611 1.18 -20.39 -12.36
CA ILE A 611 1.06 -19.26 -11.44
C ILE A 611 1.66 -19.66 -10.08
N GLY A 612 2.83 -19.11 -9.77
CA GLY A 612 3.49 -19.30 -8.49
C GLY A 612 4.71 -18.39 -8.34
N ARG A 613 4.95 -17.90 -7.12
CA ARG A 613 6.05 -16.97 -6.80
C ARG A 613 7.40 -17.46 -7.33
N ALA A 614 7.70 -18.74 -7.13
CA ALA A 614 8.97 -19.33 -7.58
C ALA A 614 9.07 -19.36 -9.12
N GLN A 615 7.99 -19.71 -9.81
CA GLN A 615 7.92 -19.78 -11.28
C GLN A 615 8.06 -18.38 -11.90
N ILE A 616 7.40 -17.37 -11.32
CA ILE A 616 7.47 -15.99 -11.78
C ILE A 616 8.89 -15.43 -11.58
N LEU A 617 9.48 -15.58 -10.38
CA LEU A 617 10.85 -15.14 -10.13
C LEU A 617 11.88 -15.89 -11.00
N ALA A 618 11.63 -17.16 -11.34
CA ALA A 618 12.47 -17.90 -12.27
C ALA A 618 12.38 -17.35 -13.70
N ALA A 619 11.17 -17.01 -14.17
CA ALA A 619 10.97 -16.38 -15.47
C ALA A 619 11.67 -15.01 -15.55
N LEU A 620 11.53 -14.18 -14.52
CA LEU A 620 12.22 -12.88 -14.41
C LEU A 620 13.75 -13.02 -14.39
N ARG A 621 14.30 -13.99 -13.63
CA ARG A 621 15.75 -14.30 -13.66
C ARG A 621 16.23 -14.68 -15.04
N ALA A 622 15.42 -15.45 -15.78
CA ALA A 622 15.75 -15.92 -17.12
C ALA A 622 15.38 -14.90 -18.22
N ARG A 623 14.92 -13.69 -17.87
CA ARG A 623 14.43 -12.66 -18.81
C ARG A 623 13.29 -13.14 -19.73
N ARG A 624 12.55 -14.16 -19.29
CA ARG A 624 11.37 -14.70 -19.99
C ARG A 624 10.15 -13.87 -19.65
N CYS A 625 10.23 -12.58 -19.93
CA CYS A 625 9.22 -11.58 -19.62
C CYS A 625 9.18 -10.50 -20.68
N TYR A 626 8.14 -9.68 -20.67
CA TYR A 626 8.04 -8.51 -21.52
C TYR A 626 7.22 -7.42 -20.85
N ALA A 627 7.41 -6.20 -21.34
CA ALA A 627 6.73 -5.01 -20.85
C ALA A 627 5.48 -4.72 -21.67
N THR A 628 4.44 -4.20 -21.03
CA THR A 628 3.35 -3.51 -21.70
C THR A 628 3.07 -2.16 -21.03
N SER A 629 2.42 -1.27 -21.75
CA SER A 629 1.96 0.02 -21.24
C SER A 629 0.78 -0.08 -20.25
N GLY A 630 0.35 -1.29 -19.89
CA GLY A 630 -0.76 -1.52 -18.96
C GLY A 630 -1.87 -2.42 -19.50
N ALA A 631 -1.97 -2.56 -20.83
CA ALA A 631 -2.87 -3.52 -21.46
C ALA A 631 -2.28 -4.95 -21.48
N LYS A 632 -3.14 -5.96 -21.44
CA LYS A 632 -2.74 -7.39 -21.47
C LYS A 632 -2.50 -7.89 -22.89
N ILE A 633 -1.60 -7.23 -23.62
CA ILE A 633 -1.22 -7.58 -25.00
C ILE A 633 -0.48 -8.92 -24.99
N GLY A 634 -0.93 -9.90 -25.77
CA GLY A 634 -0.26 -11.17 -25.95
C GLY A 634 0.94 -11.04 -26.87
N LEU A 635 2.12 -11.47 -26.43
CA LEU A 635 3.35 -11.39 -27.22
C LEU A 635 4.16 -12.69 -27.11
N TRP A 636 4.40 -13.33 -28.25
CA TRP A 636 5.38 -14.41 -28.40
C TRP A 636 6.48 -13.94 -29.35
N TRP A 637 7.73 -14.18 -28.96
CA TRP A 637 8.93 -13.77 -29.69
C TRP A 637 10.00 -14.86 -29.59
N SER A 638 10.58 -15.23 -30.72
CA SER A 638 11.67 -16.21 -30.79
C SER A 638 12.68 -15.91 -31.90
N ALA A 639 13.92 -16.35 -31.70
CA ALA A 639 14.96 -16.44 -32.73
C ALA A 639 15.43 -17.90 -32.79
N ASP A 640 15.35 -18.53 -33.96
CA ASP A 640 15.68 -19.96 -34.16
C ASP A 640 15.01 -20.90 -33.14
N GLY A 641 13.80 -20.55 -32.70
CA GLY A 641 13.04 -21.31 -31.70
C GLY A 641 13.42 -21.02 -30.24
N HIS A 642 14.47 -20.25 -29.98
CA HIS A 642 14.81 -19.77 -28.65
C HIS A 642 13.93 -18.57 -28.25
N PRO A 643 13.31 -18.54 -27.06
CA PRO A 643 12.39 -17.49 -26.67
C PRO A 643 13.10 -16.18 -26.31
N MET A 644 12.33 -15.09 -26.21
CA MET A 644 12.77 -13.81 -25.59
C MET A 644 13.62 -14.02 -24.31
N GLY A 645 14.66 -13.20 -24.16
CA GLY A 645 15.62 -13.29 -23.05
C GLY A 645 16.84 -14.21 -23.30
N SER A 646 16.83 -14.97 -24.41
CA SER A 646 17.87 -15.93 -24.77
C SER A 646 19.09 -15.29 -25.45
N VAL A 647 20.22 -15.98 -25.37
CA VAL A 647 21.40 -15.74 -26.21
C VAL A 647 21.52 -16.91 -27.19
N VAL A 648 21.55 -16.61 -28.48
CA VAL A 648 21.61 -17.56 -29.60
C VAL A 648 22.99 -17.45 -30.24
N ARG A 649 23.62 -18.59 -30.52
CA ARG A 649 24.84 -18.65 -31.32
C ARG A 649 24.48 -19.04 -32.75
N THR A 650 25.01 -18.32 -33.73
CA THR A 650 24.73 -18.53 -35.16
C THR A 650 26.01 -18.33 -35.99
N ASP A 651 25.99 -18.84 -37.23
CA ASP A 651 27.09 -18.70 -38.19
C ASP A 651 26.92 -17.50 -39.14
N GLY A 652 25.81 -16.76 -39.04
CA GLY A 652 25.61 -15.54 -39.83
C GLY A 652 24.26 -14.87 -39.64
N ALA A 653 23.17 -15.64 -39.66
CA ALA A 653 21.81 -15.11 -39.61
C ALA A 653 20.92 -15.86 -38.61
N VAL A 654 19.85 -15.22 -38.15
CA VAL A 654 18.84 -15.83 -37.28
C VAL A 654 17.45 -15.66 -37.87
N ARG A 655 16.60 -16.68 -37.76
CA ARG A 655 15.18 -16.59 -38.13
C ARG A 655 14.36 -16.08 -36.95
N LEU A 656 13.84 -14.87 -37.10
CA LEU A 656 13.01 -14.17 -36.13
C LEU A 656 11.52 -14.45 -36.38
N ARG A 657 10.81 -14.90 -35.33
CA ARG A 657 9.36 -15.16 -35.39
C ARG A 657 8.62 -14.54 -34.23
N ALA A 658 7.52 -13.86 -34.56
CA ALA A 658 6.63 -13.22 -33.61
C ALA A 658 5.17 -13.62 -33.82
N ARG A 659 4.40 -13.60 -32.74
CA ARG A 659 2.93 -13.55 -32.77
C ARG A 659 2.44 -12.56 -31.73
N VAL A 660 1.60 -11.63 -32.15
CA VAL A 660 1.01 -10.57 -31.34
C VAL A 660 -0.49 -10.74 -31.34
N LEU A 661 -1.14 -10.63 -30.17
CA LEU A 661 -2.59 -10.47 -30.06
C LEU A 661 -2.89 -9.26 -29.19
N GLY A 662 -3.37 -8.20 -29.83
CA GLY A 662 -3.77 -6.94 -29.19
C GLY A 662 -5.12 -7.04 -28.48
N THR A 663 -5.31 -6.18 -27.48
CA THR A 663 -6.63 -5.92 -26.87
C THR A 663 -7.50 -4.96 -27.71
N ALA A 664 -6.90 -4.35 -28.73
CA ALA A 664 -7.41 -3.42 -29.73
C ALA A 664 -6.62 -3.68 -31.04
N ALA A 665 -6.97 -3.05 -32.16
CA ALA A 665 -6.22 -3.24 -33.40
C ALA A 665 -4.74 -2.86 -33.23
N VAL A 666 -3.84 -3.72 -33.73
CA VAL A 666 -2.40 -3.45 -33.71
C VAL A 666 -2.07 -2.64 -34.96
N THR A 667 -1.55 -1.43 -34.76
CA THR A 667 -1.23 -0.48 -35.84
C THR A 667 0.19 -0.61 -36.34
N GLN A 668 1.13 -0.96 -35.46
CA GLN A 668 2.54 -1.04 -35.78
C GLN A 668 3.23 -2.19 -35.04
N VAL A 669 4.06 -2.95 -35.76
CA VAL A 669 5.00 -3.92 -35.19
C VAL A 669 6.39 -3.64 -35.75
N SER A 670 7.33 -3.26 -34.88
CA SER A 670 8.72 -2.98 -35.24
C SER A 670 9.65 -4.02 -34.63
N VAL A 671 10.60 -4.55 -35.41
CA VAL A 671 11.76 -5.30 -34.92
C VAL A 671 12.91 -4.31 -34.77
N VAL A 672 13.38 -4.11 -33.54
CA VAL A 672 14.43 -3.15 -33.20
C VAL A 672 15.73 -3.89 -32.88
N THR A 673 16.85 -3.36 -33.38
CA THR A 673 18.21 -3.88 -33.20
C THR A 673 19.20 -2.76 -32.91
N ASN A 674 20.48 -3.07 -32.73
CA ASN A 674 21.56 -2.11 -32.47
C ASN A 674 21.78 -1.09 -33.62
N GLY A 675 21.15 -1.30 -34.77
CA GLY A 675 21.12 -0.38 -35.92
C GLY A 675 19.83 0.44 -36.02
N GLY A 676 18.95 0.40 -35.03
CA GLY A 676 17.62 1.02 -35.09
C GLY A 676 16.53 0.02 -35.49
N VAL A 677 15.54 0.47 -36.26
CA VAL A 677 14.43 -0.38 -36.70
C VAL A 677 14.88 -1.22 -37.89
N LEU A 678 14.94 -2.54 -37.71
CA LEU A 678 15.29 -3.51 -38.76
C LEU A 678 14.10 -3.79 -39.70
N HIS A 679 12.92 -3.90 -39.12
CA HIS A 679 11.70 -4.21 -39.84
C HIS A 679 10.52 -3.50 -39.20
N GLU A 680 9.56 -3.07 -40.01
CA GLU A 680 8.33 -2.47 -39.55
C GLU A 680 7.14 -2.90 -40.40
N ALA A 681 6.07 -3.30 -39.73
CA ALA A 681 4.80 -3.65 -40.36
C ALA A 681 3.68 -2.78 -39.81
N HIS A 682 2.93 -2.14 -40.71
CA HIS A 682 1.72 -1.38 -40.40
C HIS A 682 0.49 -2.21 -40.74
N ARG A 683 -0.41 -2.44 -39.78
CA ARG A 683 -1.60 -3.31 -39.94
C ARG A 683 -2.76 -2.70 -39.17
N THR A 684 -3.95 -3.28 -39.31
CA THR A 684 -5.12 -2.92 -38.51
C THR A 684 -5.84 -4.17 -37.99
N ASP A 685 -5.08 -5.25 -37.84
CA ASP A 685 -5.56 -6.53 -37.33
C ASP A 685 -5.35 -6.63 -35.82
N ARG A 686 -6.21 -7.38 -35.15
CA ARG A 686 -5.98 -7.73 -33.74
C ARG A 686 -4.84 -8.72 -33.56
N GLU A 687 -4.62 -9.59 -34.54
CA GLU A 687 -3.58 -10.61 -34.50
C GLU A 687 -2.60 -10.41 -35.65
N ILE A 688 -1.30 -10.39 -35.33
CA ILE A 688 -0.22 -10.22 -36.32
C ILE A 688 0.86 -11.27 -36.08
N SER A 689 1.37 -11.83 -37.17
CA SER A 689 2.57 -12.67 -37.14
C SER A 689 3.69 -12.01 -37.94
N VAL A 690 4.93 -12.16 -37.46
CA VAL A 690 6.15 -11.72 -38.14
C VAL A 690 7.03 -12.95 -38.33
N ASP A 691 7.61 -13.12 -39.51
CA ASP A 691 8.58 -14.16 -39.83
C ASP A 691 9.62 -13.57 -40.80
N LEU A 692 10.86 -13.40 -40.34
CA LEU A 692 11.93 -12.81 -41.14
C LEU A 692 13.30 -13.37 -40.74
N THR A 693 14.27 -13.27 -41.64
CA THR A 693 15.67 -13.61 -41.37
C THR A 693 16.47 -12.32 -41.17
N ALA A 694 17.29 -12.29 -40.13
CA ALA A 694 18.13 -11.15 -39.81
C ALA A 694 19.61 -11.56 -39.77
N GLU A 695 20.44 -10.85 -40.54
CA GLU A 695 21.90 -11.02 -40.49
C GLU A 695 22.48 -10.41 -39.21
N VAL A 696 23.47 -11.08 -38.63
CA VAL A 696 24.25 -10.59 -37.50
C VAL A 696 25.43 -9.79 -38.05
N PRO A 697 25.56 -8.48 -37.72
CA PRO A 697 26.61 -7.65 -38.29
C PRO A 697 28.02 -8.15 -37.94
N ALA A 698 28.77 -8.59 -38.95
CA ALA A 698 30.13 -9.13 -38.78
C ALA A 698 31.08 -8.16 -38.05
N ALA A 699 30.94 -6.85 -38.29
CA ALA A 699 31.76 -5.82 -37.65
C ALA A 699 31.61 -5.77 -36.11
N ARG A 700 30.45 -6.16 -35.58
CA ARG A 700 30.20 -6.24 -34.14
C ARG A 700 30.33 -7.66 -33.60
N GLY A 701 30.05 -8.66 -34.44
CA GLY A 701 29.99 -10.07 -34.04
C GLY A 701 28.77 -10.43 -33.19
N TRP A 702 27.85 -9.47 -32.97
CA TRP A 702 26.61 -9.68 -32.24
C TRP A 702 25.54 -8.65 -32.61
N ALA A 703 24.29 -9.00 -32.36
CA ALA A 703 23.13 -8.12 -32.45
C ALA A 703 22.11 -8.47 -31.34
N TYR A 704 21.28 -7.52 -30.95
CA TYR A 704 20.05 -7.83 -30.21
C TYR A 704 18.84 -7.61 -31.10
N TYR A 705 17.74 -8.29 -30.80
CA TYR A 705 16.45 -8.06 -31.44
C TYR A 705 15.33 -8.05 -30.41
N TYR A 706 14.56 -6.98 -30.35
CA TYR A 706 13.31 -6.93 -29.59
C TYR A 706 12.16 -6.42 -30.47
N LEU A 707 10.95 -6.85 -30.14
CA LEU A 707 9.71 -6.35 -30.73
C LEU A 707 9.21 -5.14 -29.97
N ARG A 708 8.74 -4.14 -30.71
CA ARG A 708 7.90 -3.04 -30.23
C ARG A 708 6.57 -3.11 -30.97
N VAL A 709 5.48 -3.03 -30.21
CA VAL A 709 4.10 -3.10 -30.71
C VAL A 709 3.38 -1.81 -30.32
N VAL A 710 2.59 -1.25 -31.23
CA VAL A 710 1.68 -0.12 -30.97
C VAL A 710 0.28 -0.50 -31.42
N GLN A 711 -0.71 -0.14 -30.62
CA GLN A 711 -2.13 -0.32 -30.91
C GLN A 711 -2.81 1.01 -31.25
N GLU A 712 -3.99 0.94 -31.84
CA GLU A 712 -4.79 2.12 -32.22
C GLU A 712 -5.16 3.02 -31.02
N ASP A 713 -5.29 2.44 -29.83
CA ASP A 713 -5.60 3.14 -28.58
C ASP A 713 -4.36 3.71 -27.87
N GLY A 714 -3.18 3.59 -28.50
CA GLY A 714 -1.90 4.06 -27.98
C GLY A 714 -1.26 3.13 -26.94
N GLU A 715 -1.87 1.97 -26.65
CA GLU A 715 -1.21 0.93 -25.86
C GLU A 715 -0.06 0.28 -26.65
N MET A 716 0.93 -0.20 -25.93
CA MET A 716 2.20 -0.69 -26.46
C MET A 716 2.70 -1.92 -25.71
N ALA A 717 3.52 -2.73 -26.38
CA ALA A 717 4.27 -3.82 -25.77
C ALA A 717 5.71 -3.90 -26.29
N TRP A 718 6.63 -4.36 -25.44
CA TRP A 718 8.05 -4.53 -25.76
C TRP A 718 8.55 -5.88 -25.26
N SER A 719 8.97 -6.77 -26.18
CA SER A 719 9.57 -8.05 -25.78
C SER A 719 10.90 -7.85 -25.07
N SER A 720 11.28 -8.71 -24.13
CA SER A 720 12.70 -8.79 -23.76
C SER A 720 13.55 -9.11 -25.01
N PRO A 721 14.77 -8.55 -25.14
CA PRO A 721 15.62 -8.81 -26.29
C PRO A 721 16.04 -10.27 -26.38
N ILE A 722 16.36 -10.68 -27.61
CA ILE A 722 17.13 -11.89 -27.90
C ILE A 722 18.47 -11.43 -28.46
N TRP A 723 19.57 -11.96 -27.94
CA TRP A 723 20.92 -11.65 -28.42
C TRP A 723 21.39 -12.75 -29.35
N ALA A 724 21.87 -12.39 -30.54
CA ALA A 724 22.52 -13.30 -31.47
C ALA A 724 24.02 -12.99 -31.50
N GLU A 725 24.86 -14.02 -31.42
CA GLU A 725 26.31 -13.93 -31.44
C GLU A 725 26.86 -14.82 -32.55
N LEU A 726 27.83 -14.30 -33.31
CA LEU A 726 28.57 -15.13 -34.26
C LEU A 726 29.41 -16.16 -33.49
N GLY A 727 29.35 -17.42 -33.90
CA GLY A 727 30.28 -18.44 -33.43
C GLY A 727 31.72 -17.98 -33.66
N ARG A 728 32.61 -18.21 -32.68
CA ARG A 728 34.05 -18.05 -32.94
C ARG A 728 34.38 -19.05 -34.06
N ARG A 729 34.88 -18.56 -35.20
CA ARG A 729 35.49 -19.44 -36.22
C ARG A 729 36.53 -20.30 -35.51
N ALA A 730 36.34 -21.61 -35.55
CA ALA A 730 37.27 -22.59 -34.97
C ALA A 730 38.66 -22.48 -35.60
#